data_AF-A0AAV0N136-F1
#
_entry.id   AF-A0AAV0N136-F1
#
_cell.length_a   1.000
_cell.length_b   1.000
_cell.length_c   1.000
_cell.angle_alpha   90.00
_cell.angle_beta   90.00
_cell.angle_gamma   90.00
#
_symmetry.space_group_name_H-M   'P 1'
#
loop_
_entity.id
_entity.type
_entity.pdbx_description
1 polymer ?
#
loop_
_entity_poly.entity_id
_entity_poly.type
_entity_poly.pdbx_seq_one_letter_code
_entity_poly.pdbx_strand_id
1 'polypeptide(L)'
;MQREMESSVATTASSSTTPPTVVLTAGDYEVFMSFRGSDVRNRFADHLYTSLTRAKIRTFRDEEELQKGEGITPSLIRAIPESKIYIPILSERYASSKWCLLELAQMVDCWKQGKGYLILPIFYLVDPKDVRHQQGPYQQAFEEHAHKHSSQNVNAWKEALNEVGQLKGWHITESRGEGTVVGEVLSKVESHLGSMYTLATDELVGIDTPMEEVMKLLNLGSSNEKVIVGIHGMGGIGKTTLSKAVYNKIFVKFDRCCYLEDVREALAKSDGAVSLQNKVISTVLKVDRLVRSVSEGTNVIKDRVCKHKLLLVIDDIDDKFEFDKILGKLDDFSSDSRFIFTTRYRRALDFIPDCKLYEPGEMSSHISLQLFSKYAFGMDHPPEEVAGISEEFVKVATGLPLALKVIGSLLFRREKKFWEEKLIELQGIPSTTENMVQERLKISYNDLSHNEKQIFLDIACFFIGSHKDLPYYMWSGCNFYPESGISTLIHRSLIKLDEANLFWMHDHIKDLGRAIVKEEDVRHTYNRSRIWSTDDVLDMLRNSEGSERVEVVRIDVKSRDDHDRVLKSKKFEKLSGLRYLEVQYGRMMGDFSQVLPNICCLRLCHCESIPTNINAKKLVVLDLQHSNIKDDWKGWSRIKRLVSLEWLTMEGCGSIRRLPDLSELNNLKELNLCGCQNLIGLTGIHRLESLRRLLLSECWSIAELPNLSCLNNLEELDIVGCRELVEVNGLDELEKLGKLKMGRRMRVKCFAKLAARYGKRLSCTSLWVNGKDYETRGKKAE
;
A
#
# COMPACT_ATOMS: atom_id res chain seq x y z
N MET A 1 34.91 -22.82 -45.15
CA MET A 1 34.96 -21.64 -46.02
C MET A 1 33.68 -20.84 -45.72
N GLN A 2 33.67 -19.60 -45.17
CA GLN A 2 34.37 -18.37 -45.62
C GLN A 2 34.16 -18.15 -47.13
N ARG A 3 33.81 -17.01 -47.73
CA ARG A 3 33.59 -15.58 -47.36
C ARG A 3 32.88 -14.96 -48.59
N GLU A 4 32.14 -13.84 -48.58
CA GLU A 4 31.60 -12.91 -47.56
C GLU A 4 30.50 -12.06 -48.24
N MET A 5 29.61 -11.38 -47.50
CA MET A 5 28.90 -10.20 -48.05
C MET A 5 28.65 -9.17 -46.95
N GLU A 6 29.22 -7.99 -47.15
CA GLU A 6 29.30 -6.91 -46.15
C GLU A 6 27.98 -6.13 -46.09
N SER A 7 27.59 -5.72 -44.87
CA SER A 7 26.49 -4.79 -44.63
C SER A 7 27.03 -3.65 -43.75
N SER A 8 26.99 -2.44 -44.29
CA SER A 8 27.54 -1.25 -43.65
C SER A 8 26.64 -0.74 -42.53
N VAL A 9 27.26 -0.39 -41.41
CA VAL A 9 26.60 0.11 -40.21
C VAL A 9 25.96 1.49 -40.46
N ALA A 10 24.67 1.61 -40.15
CA ALA A 10 23.99 2.88 -39.92
C ALA A 10 23.46 2.93 -38.49
N THR A 11 24.06 3.77 -37.65
CA THR A 11 23.82 3.83 -36.21
C THR A 11 22.55 4.62 -35.89
N THR A 12 21.45 3.96 -35.54
CA THR A 12 20.26 4.61 -34.96
C THR A 12 20.27 4.48 -33.44
N ALA A 13 20.38 5.60 -32.74
CA ALA A 13 20.34 5.65 -31.29
C ALA A 13 18.91 5.35 -30.79
N SER A 14 18.75 4.27 -30.02
CA SER A 14 17.49 3.90 -29.39
C SER A 14 17.24 4.73 -28.12
N SER A 15 16.34 5.71 -28.19
CA SER A 15 15.86 6.43 -27.02
C SER A 15 14.96 5.52 -26.17
N SER A 16 15.54 4.92 -25.13
CA SER A 16 14.81 4.11 -24.16
C SER A 16 13.96 5.00 -23.24
N THR A 17 12.78 5.39 -23.69
CA THR A 17 11.79 6.03 -22.83
C THR A 17 11.20 5.01 -21.86
N THR A 18 11.70 5.05 -20.62
CA THR A 18 11.05 4.43 -19.46
C THR A 18 9.58 4.85 -19.38
N PRO A 19 8.67 3.98 -18.90
CA PRO A 19 7.29 4.38 -18.63
C PRO A 19 7.29 5.55 -17.62
N PRO A 20 6.28 6.44 -17.67
CA PRO A 20 6.21 7.56 -16.75
C PRO A 20 6.03 7.03 -15.33
N THR A 21 7.14 7.00 -14.59
CA THR A 21 7.08 7.16 -13.15
C THR A 21 6.31 8.45 -12.92
N VAL A 22 5.31 8.45 -12.02
CA VAL A 22 4.66 9.70 -11.59
C VAL A 22 5.68 10.49 -10.79
N VAL A 23 6.56 11.19 -11.51
CA VAL A 23 7.37 12.27 -10.98
C VAL A 23 6.37 13.36 -10.63
N LEU A 24 6.09 13.50 -9.33
CA LEU A 24 5.39 14.67 -8.80
C LEU A 24 5.99 15.92 -9.46
N THR A 25 5.15 16.67 -10.17
CA THR A 25 5.58 17.87 -10.87
C THR A 25 6.31 18.79 -9.89
N ALA A 26 7.51 19.23 -10.29
CA ALA A 26 8.48 19.89 -9.42
C ALA A 26 8.10 21.35 -9.06
N GLY A 27 6.81 21.68 -8.99
CA GLY A 27 6.26 23.00 -8.68
C GLY A 27 5.45 23.07 -7.40
N ASP A 28 4.61 22.06 -7.11
CA ASP A 28 3.56 22.21 -6.09
C ASP A 28 4.11 22.28 -4.66
N TYR A 29 3.52 23.16 -3.84
CA TYR A 29 3.79 23.25 -2.41
C TYR A 29 2.72 22.50 -1.59
N GLU A 30 3.09 21.95 -0.45
CA GLU A 30 2.16 21.31 0.48
C GLU A 30 1.66 22.28 1.55
N VAL A 31 2.52 23.21 1.97
CA VAL A 31 2.24 24.21 3.01
C VAL A 31 2.66 25.59 2.53
N PHE A 32 1.82 26.61 2.72
CA PHE A 32 2.19 28.02 2.57
C PHE A 32 2.18 28.71 3.94
N MET A 33 3.29 29.36 4.29
CA MET A 33 3.43 30.14 5.53
C MET A 33 3.40 31.64 5.22
N SER A 34 2.37 32.33 5.71
CA SER A 34 2.27 33.80 5.68
C SER A 34 2.59 34.36 7.06
N PHE A 35 3.48 35.35 7.13
CA PHE A 35 3.93 35.91 8.39
C PHE A 35 4.60 37.28 8.20
N ARG A 36 4.64 38.09 9.25
CA ARG A 36 5.37 39.36 9.20
C ARG A 36 6.86 39.13 9.39
N GLY A 37 7.67 39.44 8.37
CA GLY A 37 9.11 39.17 8.35
C GLY A 37 9.86 39.82 9.51
N SER A 38 9.53 41.08 9.84
CA SER A 38 10.16 41.84 10.93
C SER A 38 9.92 41.29 12.34
N ASP A 39 8.91 40.43 12.50
CA ASP A 39 8.38 40.07 13.82
C ASP A 39 8.77 38.63 14.20
N VAL A 40 8.66 37.69 13.25
CA VAL A 40 8.77 36.25 13.54
C VAL A 40 9.76 35.47 12.68
N ARG A 41 10.37 36.08 11.63
CA ARG A 41 11.23 35.36 10.65
C ARG A 41 12.29 34.52 11.34
N ASN A 42 13.22 35.14 12.05
CA ASN A 42 14.36 34.48 12.70
C ASN A 42 14.02 33.89 14.09
N ARG A 43 12.74 33.56 14.32
CA ARG A 43 12.21 33.00 15.58
C ARG A 43 11.30 31.83 15.24
N PHE A 44 10.07 31.83 15.77
CA PHE A 44 9.05 30.82 15.54
C PHE A 44 8.85 30.41 14.07
N ALA A 45 8.88 31.34 13.11
CA ALA A 45 8.66 31.02 11.70
C ALA A 45 9.81 30.17 11.10
N ASP A 46 11.07 30.50 11.39
CA ASP A 46 12.20 29.68 10.96
C ASP A 46 12.22 28.30 11.64
N HIS A 47 11.89 28.24 12.93
CA HIS A 47 11.79 26.98 13.67
C HIS A 47 10.68 26.06 13.12
N LEU A 48 9.51 26.62 12.81
CA LEU A 48 8.41 25.87 12.19
C LEU A 48 8.78 25.43 10.77
N TYR A 49 9.28 26.35 9.93
CA TYR A 49 9.70 26.05 8.57
C TYR A 49 10.74 24.93 8.53
N THR A 50 11.82 25.08 9.29
CA THR A 50 12.90 24.09 9.39
C THR A 50 12.38 22.73 9.85
N SER A 51 11.36 22.70 10.71
CA SER A 51 10.78 21.44 11.19
C SER A 51 9.92 20.76 10.12
N LEU A 52 9.11 21.52 9.39
CA LEU A 52 8.34 21.04 8.22
C LEU A 52 9.29 20.51 7.11
N THR A 53 10.34 21.26 6.76
CA THR A 53 11.34 20.83 5.77
C THR A 53 12.12 19.60 6.22
N ARG A 54 12.44 19.46 7.52
CA ARG A 54 13.06 18.24 8.08
C ARG A 54 12.15 17.01 7.96
N ALA A 55 10.84 17.19 8.14
CA ALA A 55 9.81 16.18 7.86
C ALA A 55 9.57 15.93 6.34
N LYS A 56 10.33 16.60 5.46
CA LYS A 56 10.23 16.56 3.99
C LYS A 56 8.94 17.16 3.41
N ILE A 57 8.22 17.98 4.20
CA ILE A 57 7.01 18.67 3.73
C ILE A 57 7.43 19.87 2.88
N ARG A 58 7.04 19.90 1.60
CA ARG A 58 7.30 21.00 0.67
C ARG A 58 6.60 22.26 1.16
N THR A 59 7.34 23.15 1.81
CA THR A 59 6.79 24.36 2.43
C THR A 59 7.27 25.58 1.65
N PHE A 60 6.34 26.42 1.21
CA PHE A 60 6.64 27.79 0.81
C PHE A 60 6.68 28.67 2.05
N ARG A 61 7.78 29.40 2.20
CA ARG A 61 7.97 30.42 3.23
C ARG A 61 8.08 31.75 2.51
N ASP A 62 7.21 32.70 2.79
CA ASP A 62 7.35 34.03 2.21
C ASP A 62 8.71 34.65 2.61
N GLU A 63 9.40 35.18 1.62
CA GLU A 63 10.66 35.91 1.79
C GLU A 63 10.36 37.41 1.60
N GLU A 64 9.79 38.01 2.65
CA GLU A 64 9.57 39.47 2.78
C GLU A 64 10.90 40.28 2.78
N GLU A 65 11.71 40.16 1.73
CA GLU A 65 12.87 40.97 1.37
C GLU A 65 12.99 41.08 -0.17
N LEU A 66 11.85 41.26 -0.85
CA LEU A 66 11.82 41.83 -2.20
C LEU A 66 12.67 43.11 -2.23
N GLN A 67 13.68 43.13 -3.10
CA GLN A 67 14.54 44.31 -3.24
C GLN A 67 13.69 45.54 -3.59
N LYS A 68 14.06 46.70 -3.04
CA LYS A 68 13.38 47.98 -3.31
C LYS A 68 13.40 48.31 -4.81
N GLY A 69 12.35 47.93 -5.53
CA GLY A 69 12.20 48.20 -6.96
C GLY A 69 11.37 47.18 -7.74
N GLU A 70 11.24 45.95 -7.25
CA GLU A 70 10.51 44.89 -7.99
C GLU A 70 9.07 44.69 -7.52
N GLY A 71 8.20 44.33 -8.47
CA GLY A 71 6.82 43.91 -8.21
C GLY A 71 6.74 42.45 -7.74
N ILE A 72 5.51 41.95 -7.56
CA ILE A 72 5.26 40.58 -7.09
C ILE A 72 6.03 39.56 -7.93
N THR A 73 6.91 38.78 -7.32
CA THR A 73 7.57 37.66 -7.98
C THR A 73 6.52 36.63 -8.43
N PRO A 74 6.52 36.18 -9.71
CA PRO A 74 5.52 35.25 -10.25
C PRO A 74 5.36 33.93 -9.48
N SER A 75 6.36 33.54 -8.68
CA SER A 75 6.32 32.43 -7.73
C SER A 75 5.23 32.56 -6.67
N LEU A 76 4.99 33.76 -6.13
CA LEU A 76 4.08 34.00 -5.01
C LEU A 76 2.60 33.92 -5.45
N ILE A 77 2.32 34.38 -6.68
CA ILE A 77 1.02 34.26 -7.35
C ILE A 77 0.62 32.79 -7.56
N ARG A 78 1.61 31.90 -7.71
CA ARG A 78 1.41 30.46 -7.92
C ARG A 78 1.40 29.66 -6.62
N ALA A 79 2.27 30.00 -5.67
CA ALA A 79 2.45 29.25 -4.44
C ALA A 79 1.19 29.18 -3.55
N ILE A 80 0.38 30.25 -3.46
CA ILE A 80 -0.87 30.21 -2.67
C ILE A 80 -1.89 29.25 -3.30
N PRO A 81 -2.32 29.40 -4.57
CA PRO A 81 -3.29 28.48 -5.18
C PRO A 81 -2.81 27.02 -5.32
N GLU A 82 -1.49 26.80 -5.43
CA GLU A 82 -0.88 25.46 -5.53
C GLU A 82 -0.68 24.79 -4.15
N SER A 83 -0.91 25.49 -3.02
CA SER A 83 -0.67 24.98 -1.66
C SER A 83 -1.87 24.30 -1.01
N LYS A 84 -1.61 23.15 -0.35
CA LYS A 84 -2.65 22.34 0.31
C LYS A 84 -3.07 22.87 1.68
N ILE A 85 -2.12 23.38 2.48
CA ILE A 85 -2.32 23.83 3.86
C ILE A 85 -1.79 25.27 4.01
N TYR A 86 -2.55 26.10 4.70
CA TYR A 86 -2.26 27.52 4.92
C TYR A 86 -1.94 27.78 6.39
N ILE A 87 -0.80 28.40 6.70
CA ILE A 87 -0.38 28.72 8.07
C ILE A 87 -0.12 30.25 8.18
N PRO A 88 -1.13 31.05 8.57
CA PRO A 88 -0.92 32.45 8.91
C PRO A 88 -0.40 32.59 10.34
N ILE A 89 0.80 33.18 10.50
CA ILE A 89 1.42 33.51 11.79
C ILE A 89 1.13 34.97 12.11
N LEU A 90 -0.03 35.17 12.73
CA LEU A 90 -0.59 36.45 13.12
C LEU A 90 0.19 37.00 14.31
N SER A 91 0.79 38.18 14.14
CA SER A 91 1.65 38.87 15.11
C SER A 91 1.23 40.34 15.21
N GLU A 92 1.69 41.03 16.25
CA GLU A 92 1.28 42.41 16.58
C GLU A 92 1.25 43.37 15.37
N ARG A 93 2.28 43.33 14.49
CA ARG A 93 2.36 44.19 13.30
C ARG A 93 2.01 43.47 11.99
N TYR A 94 1.39 42.30 12.04
CA TYR A 94 0.98 41.57 10.82
C TYR A 94 0.07 42.42 9.93
N ALA A 95 -0.93 43.08 10.52
CA ALA A 95 -1.86 43.93 9.77
C ALA A 95 -1.25 45.25 9.27
N SER A 96 -0.01 45.61 9.64
CA SER A 96 0.66 46.78 9.04
C SER A 96 1.32 46.46 7.69
N SER A 97 1.44 45.18 7.32
CA SER A 97 1.92 44.78 6.00
C SER A 97 0.75 44.54 5.06
N LYS A 98 0.66 45.38 4.02
CA LYS A 98 -0.25 45.19 2.89
C LYS A 98 -0.09 43.79 2.26
N TRP A 99 1.13 43.25 2.25
CA TRP A 99 1.41 41.93 1.68
C TRP A 99 0.80 40.82 2.52
N CYS A 100 1.09 40.76 3.83
CA CYS A 100 0.51 39.76 4.73
C CYS A 100 -1.03 39.77 4.74
N LEU A 101 -1.67 40.94 4.53
CA LEU A 101 -3.12 41.06 4.38
C LEU A 101 -3.66 40.56 3.03
N LEU A 102 -2.94 40.80 1.92
CA LEU A 102 -3.27 40.27 0.60
C LEU A 102 -3.13 38.74 0.55
N GLU A 103 -2.04 38.20 1.09
CA GLU A 103 -1.83 36.75 1.21
C GLU A 103 -2.94 36.10 2.02
N LEU A 104 -3.28 36.66 3.19
CA LEU A 104 -4.34 36.13 4.06
C LEU A 104 -5.69 36.09 3.34
N ALA A 105 -6.06 37.16 2.64
CA ALA A 105 -7.29 37.19 1.85
C ALA A 105 -7.28 36.13 0.74
N GLN A 106 -6.17 35.98 0.01
CA GLN A 106 -6.04 34.96 -1.02
C GLN A 106 -6.08 33.52 -0.45
N MET A 107 -5.48 33.28 0.72
CA MET A 107 -5.56 32.00 1.44
C MET A 107 -7.01 31.67 1.82
N VAL A 108 -7.77 32.65 2.33
CA VAL A 108 -9.20 32.49 2.66
C VAL A 108 -10.05 32.27 1.41
N ASP A 109 -9.81 32.99 0.32
CA ASP A 109 -10.53 32.81 -0.95
C ASP A 109 -10.24 31.45 -1.58
N CYS A 110 -8.98 31.02 -1.62
CA CYS A 110 -8.61 29.69 -2.13
C CYS A 110 -9.17 28.56 -1.25
N TRP A 111 -9.26 28.75 0.07
CA TRP A 111 -9.91 27.82 0.99
C TRP A 111 -11.43 27.75 0.76
N LYS A 112 -12.12 28.89 0.62
CA LYS A 112 -13.56 28.97 0.29
C LYS A 112 -13.88 28.37 -1.08
N GLN A 113 -12.98 28.48 -2.06
CA GLN A 113 -13.10 27.86 -3.38
C GLN A 113 -12.71 26.37 -3.41
N GLY A 114 -12.28 25.78 -2.28
CA GLY A 114 -11.87 24.37 -2.20
C GLY A 114 -10.53 24.04 -2.87
N LYS A 115 -9.69 25.04 -3.15
CA LYS A 115 -8.34 24.87 -3.72
C LYS A 115 -7.28 24.57 -2.65
N GLY A 116 -7.44 25.16 -1.46
CA GLY A 116 -6.68 24.78 -0.26
C GLY A 116 -7.57 24.05 0.75
N TYR A 117 -6.99 23.10 1.48
CA TYR A 117 -7.74 22.13 2.30
C TYR A 117 -7.91 22.57 3.75
N LEU A 118 -6.99 23.38 4.29
CA LEU A 118 -6.96 23.71 5.72
C LEU A 118 -6.24 25.04 5.99
N ILE A 119 -6.81 25.87 6.86
CA ILE A 119 -6.12 27.02 7.48
C ILE A 119 -5.80 26.69 8.93
N LEU A 120 -4.56 26.90 9.34
CA LEU A 120 -4.00 26.63 10.67
C LEU A 120 -3.42 27.92 11.27
N PRO A 121 -4.24 28.78 11.91
CA PRO A 121 -3.76 30.05 12.44
C PRO A 121 -2.88 29.86 13.67
N ILE A 122 -1.86 30.71 13.74
CA ILE A 122 -0.95 30.81 14.89
C ILE A 122 -0.97 32.26 15.34
N PHE A 123 -1.44 32.48 16.57
CA PHE A 123 -1.53 33.78 17.22
C PHE A 123 -0.26 33.98 18.06
N TYR A 124 0.72 34.68 17.49
CA TYR A 124 2.03 34.93 18.08
C TYR A 124 2.03 36.24 18.86
N LEU A 125 1.98 36.13 20.20
CA LEU A 125 1.96 37.26 21.13
C LEU A 125 0.83 38.28 20.85
N VAL A 126 -0.34 37.79 20.40
CA VAL A 126 -1.55 38.57 20.11
C VAL A 126 -2.80 37.81 20.53
N ASP A 127 -3.79 38.48 21.13
CA ASP A 127 -5.08 37.84 21.45
C ASP A 127 -5.88 37.59 20.15
N PRO A 128 -6.42 36.37 19.92
CA PRO A 128 -7.31 36.08 18.80
C PRO A 128 -8.49 37.06 18.65
N LYS A 129 -8.98 37.67 19.75
CA LYS A 129 -10.03 38.69 19.72
C LYS A 129 -9.59 39.97 19.01
N ASP A 130 -8.35 40.42 19.24
CA ASP A 130 -7.81 41.63 18.61
C ASP A 130 -7.66 41.41 17.10
N VAL A 131 -7.25 40.21 16.68
CA VAL A 131 -7.26 39.80 15.27
C VAL A 131 -8.69 39.77 14.70
N ARG A 132 -9.62 39.08 15.37
CA ARG A 132 -10.99 38.85 14.89
C ARG A 132 -11.82 40.12 14.77
N HIS A 133 -11.64 41.05 15.70
CA HIS A 133 -12.39 42.31 15.77
C HIS A 133 -11.57 43.54 15.31
N GLN A 134 -10.33 43.31 14.86
CA GLN A 134 -9.36 44.33 14.45
C GLN A 134 -9.19 45.45 15.48
N GLN A 135 -8.95 45.06 16.74
CA GLN A 135 -8.77 45.96 17.88
C GLN A 135 -7.28 46.15 18.21
N GLY A 136 -6.96 47.14 19.05
CA GLY A 136 -5.59 47.42 19.49
C GLY A 136 -4.65 47.75 18.31
N PRO A 137 -3.48 47.10 18.19
CA PRO A 137 -2.52 47.34 17.09
C PRO A 137 -3.12 47.17 15.69
N TYR A 138 -4.08 46.24 15.54
CA TYR A 138 -4.75 46.00 14.26
C TYR A 138 -5.67 47.17 13.88
N GLN A 139 -6.27 47.86 14.85
CA GLN A 139 -7.13 49.02 14.58
C GLN A 139 -6.32 50.15 13.91
N GLN A 140 -5.18 50.51 14.50
CA GLN A 140 -4.29 51.56 14.00
C GLN A 140 -3.79 51.25 12.58
N ALA A 141 -3.39 50.01 12.33
CA ALA A 141 -2.98 49.56 11.01
C ALA A 141 -4.11 49.70 9.96
N PHE A 142 -5.36 49.41 10.33
CA PHE A 142 -6.50 49.57 9.43
C PHE A 142 -6.92 51.03 9.22
N GLU A 143 -6.73 51.92 10.20
CA GLU A 143 -6.88 53.37 10.03
C GLU A 143 -5.87 53.89 9.00
N GLU A 144 -4.60 53.49 9.10
CA GLU A 144 -3.57 53.83 8.10
C GLU A 144 -3.89 53.28 6.70
N HIS A 145 -4.34 52.03 6.58
CA HIS A 145 -4.67 51.42 5.30
C HIS A 145 -5.91 52.04 4.66
N ALA A 146 -6.89 52.52 5.43
CA ALA A 146 -8.06 53.24 4.93
C ALA A 146 -7.71 54.56 4.22
N HIS A 147 -6.61 55.21 4.60
CA HIS A 147 -6.11 56.40 3.91
C HIS A 147 -5.32 56.10 2.62
N LYS A 148 -4.84 54.85 2.44
CA LYS A 148 -3.89 54.47 1.37
C LYS A 148 -4.50 53.57 0.30
N HIS A 149 -5.64 52.93 0.56
CA HIS A 149 -6.22 51.87 -0.29
C HIS A 149 -7.75 52.00 -0.42
N SER A 150 -8.32 51.30 -1.41
CA SER A 150 -9.78 51.29 -1.62
C SER A 150 -10.51 50.60 -0.46
N SER A 151 -11.72 51.08 -0.15
CA SER A 151 -12.61 50.50 0.85
C SER A 151 -12.89 49.02 0.59
N GLN A 152 -13.02 48.62 -0.68
CA GLN A 152 -13.21 47.23 -1.08
C GLN A 152 -12.06 46.31 -0.64
N ASN A 153 -10.80 46.72 -0.83
CA ASN A 153 -9.65 45.93 -0.39
C ASN A 153 -9.56 45.88 1.14
N VAL A 154 -9.77 47.02 1.80
CA VAL A 154 -9.76 47.13 3.28
C VAL A 154 -10.84 46.23 3.90
N ASN A 155 -12.04 46.17 3.31
CA ASN A 155 -13.11 45.29 3.78
C ASN A 155 -12.75 43.81 3.59
N ALA A 156 -12.23 43.41 2.42
CA ALA A 156 -11.82 42.03 2.16
C ALA A 156 -10.75 41.54 3.17
N TRP A 157 -9.79 42.40 3.53
CA TRP A 157 -8.78 42.08 4.55
C TRP A 157 -9.37 41.94 5.95
N LYS A 158 -10.34 42.78 6.34
CA LYS A 158 -11.07 42.66 7.61
C LYS A 158 -11.90 41.38 7.66
N GLU A 159 -12.58 41.02 6.58
CA GLU A 159 -13.33 39.77 6.45
C GLU A 159 -12.40 38.56 6.59
N ALA A 160 -11.26 38.53 5.90
CA ALA A 160 -10.28 37.45 6.02
C ALA A 160 -9.72 37.29 7.44
N LEU A 161 -9.42 38.38 8.14
CA LEU A 161 -8.99 38.36 9.54
C LEU A 161 -10.09 37.91 10.50
N ASN A 162 -11.35 38.25 10.24
CA ASN A 162 -12.49 37.81 11.04
C ASN A 162 -12.72 36.30 10.87
N GLU A 163 -12.69 35.79 9.63
CA GLU A 163 -12.77 34.36 9.30
C GLU A 163 -11.66 33.57 10.00
N VAL A 164 -10.40 33.97 9.81
CA VAL A 164 -9.24 33.27 10.40
C VAL A 164 -9.19 33.43 11.92
N GLY A 165 -9.61 34.58 12.47
CA GLY A 165 -9.73 34.82 13.91
C GLY A 165 -10.86 34.04 14.60
N GLN A 166 -11.78 33.43 13.83
CA GLN A 166 -12.78 32.48 14.35
C GLN A 166 -12.27 31.04 14.43
N LEU A 167 -11.23 30.69 13.67
CA LEU A 167 -10.70 29.34 13.63
C LEU A 167 -9.91 29.01 14.92
N LYS A 168 -10.02 27.76 15.36
CA LYS A 168 -9.27 27.26 16.51
C LYS A 168 -7.79 27.04 16.15
N GLY A 169 -6.98 28.07 16.40
CA GLY A 169 -5.52 28.06 16.21
C GLY A 169 -4.72 27.81 17.48
N TRP A 170 -3.41 28.05 17.40
CA TRP A 170 -2.49 28.03 18.53
C TRP A 170 -2.18 29.43 19.03
N HIS A 171 -2.38 29.67 20.32
CA HIS A 171 -1.92 30.89 20.99
C HIS A 171 -0.52 30.65 21.58
N ILE A 172 0.42 31.53 21.25
CA ILE A 172 1.77 31.61 21.80
C ILE A 172 1.84 32.85 22.67
N THR A 173 2.09 32.64 23.96
CA THR A 173 2.26 33.67 24.99
C THR A 173 3.67 33.58 25.56
N GLU A 174 4.12 34.60 26.29
CA GLU A 174 5.44 34.60 26.95
C GLU A 174 5.67 33.40 27.88
N SER A 175 4.60 32.80 28.41
CA SER A 175 4.61 31.64 29.29
C SER A 175 4.59 30.28 28.57
N ARG A 176 4.48 30.23 27.23
CA ARG A 176 4.36 28.98 26.45
C ARG A 176 5.53 28.82 25.49
N GLY A 177 6.32 27.75 25.67
CA GLY A 177 7.50 27.49 24.85
C GLY A 177 7.19 27.29 23.36
N GLU A 178 7.82 28.08 22.50
CA GLU A 178 7.67 28.05 21.04
C GLU A 178 7.85 26.63 20.46
N GLY A 179 8.88 25.89 20.91
CA GLY A 179 9.17 24.54 20.41
C GLY A 179 8.07 23.51 20.66
N THR A 180 7.26 23.66 21.72
CA THR A 180 6.09 22.80 21.96
C THR A 180 5.02 23.05 20.90
N VAL A 181 4.76 24.31 20.57
CA VAL A 181 3.78 24.70 19.54
C VAL A 181 4.25 24.26 18.15
N VAL A 182 5.56 24.38 17.84
CA VAL A 182 6.13 23.83 16.59
C VAL A 182 5.86 22.32 16.47
N GLY A 183 6.04 21.55 17.55
CA GLY A 183 5.74 20.11 17.56
C GLY A 183 4.26 19.79 17.38
N GLU A 184 3.36 20.55 18.02
CA GLU A 184 1.91 20.40 17.87
C GLU A 184 1.45 20.72 16.43
N VAL A 185 1.96 21.81 15.84
CA VAL A 185 1.64 22.22 14.46
C VAL A 185 2.19 21.19 13.47
N LEU A 186 3.44 20.76 13.60
CA LEU A 186 4.04 19.73 12.76
C LEU A 186 3.20 18.44 12.79
N SER A 187 2.84 17.95 13.98
CA SER A 187 2.03 16.74 14.13
C SER A 187 0.62 16.90 13.53
N LYS A 188 0.02 18.09 13.59
CA LYS A 188 -1.25 18.38 12.90
C LYS A 188 -1.06 18.35 11.38
N VAL A 189 -0.01 18.98 10.84
CA VAL A 189 0.29 19.00 9.40
C VAL A 189 0.58 17.59 8.88
N GLU A 190 1.50 16.86 9.50
CA GLU A 190 1.81 15.46 9.17
C GLU A 190 0.57 14.57 9.25
N SER A 191 -0.31 14.81 10.23
CA SER A 191 -1.58 14.08 10.32
C SER A 191 -2.52 14.37 9.15
N HIS A 192 -2.59 15.61 8.65
CA HIS A 192 -3.52 15.96 7.58
C HIS A 192 -2.96 15.46 6.25
N LEU A 193 -1.68 15.72 5.98
CA LEU A 193 -0.97 15.21 4.82
C LEU A 193 -1.00 13.67 4.80
N GLY A 194 -0.73 13.01 5.93
CA GLY A 194 -0.86 11.56 6.06
C GLY A 194 -2.26 11.03 5.69
N SER A 195 -3.34 11.71 6.12
CA SER A 195 -4.71 11.36 5.69
C SER A 195 -5.07 11.79 4.26
N MET A 196 -4.27 12.64 3.61
CA MET A 196 -4.42 13.03 2.20
C MET A 196 -3.70 12.08 1.25
N TYR A 197 -2.58 11.51 1.68
CA TYR A 197 -1.78 10.58 0.88
C TYR A 197 -2.37 9.16 0.83
N THR A 198 -3.36 8.85 1.67
CA THR A 198 -3.77 7.46 1.95
C THR A 198 -4.61 6.73 0.90
N LEU A 199 -5.07 7.35 -0.18
CA LEU A 199 -5.87 6.66 -1.21
C LEU A 199 -5.51 7.15 -2.61
N ALA A 200 -4.55 6.46 -3.24
CA ALA A 200 -4.24 6.64 -4.65
C ALA A 200 -5.48 6.30 -5.50
N THR A 201 -6.00 7.32 -6.17
CA THR A 201 -7.01 7.16 -7.22
C THR A 201 -6.30 7.17 -8.57
N ASP A 202 -6.57 6.15 -9.42
CA ASP A 202 -6.26 6.19 -10.86
C ASP A 202 -6.82 7.51 -11.46
N GLU A 203 -6.39 7.91 -12.66
CA GLU A 203 -7.05 9.01 -13.38
C GLU A 203 -8.57 8.78 -13.46
N LEU A 204 -9.32 9.59 -12.73
CA LEU A 204 -10.77 9.45 -12.59
C LEU A 204 -11.46 10.04 -13.83
N VAL A 205 -12.49 9.35 -14.31
CA VAL A 205 -13.26 9.75 -15.50
C VAL A 205 -14.75 9.66 -15.15
N GLY A 206 -15.47 10.78 -15.23
CA GLY A 206 -16.92 10.85 -14.98
C GLY A 206 -17.38 10.64 -13.54
N ILE A 207 -16.49 10.81 -12.55
CA ILE A 207 -16.81 10.55 -11.13
C ILE A 207 -17.57 11.70 -10.45
N ASP A 208 -17.59 12.89 -11.04
CA ASP A 208 -18.06 14.12 -10.39
C ASP A 208 -19.55 14.08 -10.04
N THR A 209 -20.42 13.69 -10.98
CA THR A 209 -21.87 13.61 -10.72
C THR A 209 -22.20 12.56 -9.66
N PRO A 210 -21.71 11.30 -9.73
CA PRO A 210 -21.93 10.32 -8.65
C PRO A 210 -21.38 10.78 -7.30
N MET A 211 -20.22 11.44 -7.29
CA MET A 211 -19.62 12.01 -6.09
C MET A 211 -20.52 13.10 -5.49
N GLU A 212 -21.06 14.01 -6.29
CA GLU A 212 -22.00 15.03 -5.81
C GLU A 212 -23.30 14.45 -5.25
N GLU A 213 -23.81 13.36 -5.82
CA GLU A 213 -25.00 12.66 -5.33
C GLU A 213 -24.76 12.02 -3.95
N VAL A 214 -23.66 11.28 -3.79
CA VAL A 214 -23.26 10.73 -2.48
C VAL A 214 -23.00 11.85 -1.46
N MET A 215 -22.40 12.96 -1.89
CA MET A 215 -22.17 14.14 -1.06
C MET A 215 -23.47 14.80 -0.57
N LYS A 216 -24.52 14.84 -1.41
CA LYS A 216 -25.86 15.30 -1.03
C LYS A 216 -26.48 14.35 0.01
N LEU A 217 -26.39 13.04 -0.19
CA LEU A 217 -26.90 12.03 0.75
C LEU A 217 -26.26 12.13 2.14
N LEU A 218 -24.92 12.33 2.19
CA LEU A 218 -24.13 12.49 3.41
C LEU A 218 -24.50 13.74 4.23
N ASN A 219 -25.19 14.71 3.62
CA ASN A 219 -25.79 15.88 4.28
C ASN A 219 -24.85 16.52 5.33
N LEU A 220 -23.75 17.10 4.85
CA LEU A 220 -22.69 17.67 5.69
C LEU A 220 -23.03 19.05 6.28
N GLY A 221 -24.21 19.58 5.97
CA GLY A 221 -24.64 20.95 6.34
C GLY A 221 -25.63 21.04 7.50
N SER A 222 -26.12 19.91 8.03
CA SER A 222 -27.02 19.89 9.21
C SER A 222 -26.45 18.98 10.31
N SER A 223 -26.44 19.50 11.54
CA SER A 223 -25.51 19.09 12.61
C SER A 223 -26.03 18.05 13.59
N ASN A 224 -27.26 17.55 13.43
CA ASN A 224 -27.96 16.87 14.53
C ASN A 224 -28.31 15.39 14.25
N GLU A 225 -27.85 14.81 13.15
CA GLU A 225 -28.17 13.43 12.77
C GLU A 225 -26.94 12.66 12.23
N LYS A 226 -26.83 11.40 12.64
CA LYS A 226 -25.86 10.43 12.14
C LYS A 226 -26.31 9.96 10.77
N VAL A 227 -25.49 10.17 9.74
CA VAL A 227 -25.86 9.76 8.37
C VAL A 227 -25.01 8.58 7.92
N ILE A 228 -25.70 7.54 7.50
CA ILE A 228 -25.15 6.31 6.94
C ILE A 228 -25.52 6.26 5.46
N VAL A 229 -24.54 6.01 4.59
CA VAL A 229 -24.76 5.84 3.14
C VAL A 229 -24.22 4.48 2.70
N GLY A 230 -25.05 3.71 2.00
CA GLY A 230 -24.70 2.40 1.45
C GLY A 230 -24.65 2.45 -0.06
N ILE A 231 -23.45 2.34 -0.63
CA ILE A 231 -23.19 2.29 -2.07
C ILE A 231 -23.27 0.82 -2.51
N HIS A 232 -24.31 0.45 -3.26
CA HIS A 232 -24.48 -0.90 -3.81
C HIS A 232 -24.50 -0.92 -5.34
N GLY A 233 -24.66 -2.09 -5.94
CA GLY A 233 -24.62 -2.30 -7.39
C GLY A 233 -23.57 -3.33 -7.81
N MET A 234 -23.45 -3.61 -9.11
CA MET A 234 -22.60 -4.69 -9.63
C MET A 234 -21.10 -4.48 -9.32
N GLY A 235 -20.30 -5.56 -9.32
CA GLY A 235 -18.84 -5.43 -9.28
C GLY A 235 -18.31 -4.69 -10.51
N GLY A 236 -17.14 -4.07 -10.42
CA GLY A 236 -16.52 -3.35 -11.55
C GLY A 236 -17.15 -2.01 -11.93
N ILE A 237 -18.32 -1.64 -11.38
CA ILE A 237 -19.00 -0.35 -11.61
C ILE A 237 -18.30 0.86 -10.96
N GLY A 238 -17.26 0.63 -10.14
CA GLY A 238 -16.47 1.70 -9.54
C GLY A 238 -16.91 2.18 -8.15
N LYS A 239 -17.70 1.40 -7.40
CA LYS A 239 -18.12 1.74 -6.01
C LYS A 239 -16.95 2.15 -5.11
N THR A 240 -15.91 1.32 -5.04
CA THR A 240 -14.66 1.59 -4.31
C THR A 240 -13.96 2.85 -4.80
N THR A 241 -13.94 3.10 -6.11
CA THR A 241 -13.40 4.34 -6.68
C THR A 241 -14.18 5.56 -6.21
N LEU A 242 -15.51 5.47 -6.16
CA LEU A 242 -16.42 6.51 -5.70
C LEU A 242 -16.28 6.77 -4.19
N SER A 243 -16.25 5.74 -3.35
CA SER A 243 -16.05 5.89 -1.91
C SER A 243 -14.68 6.49 -1.58
N LYS A 244 -13.62 6.12 -2.30
CA LYS A 244 -12.29 6.73 -2.18
C LYS A 244 -12.30 8.21 -2.59
N ALA A 245 -12.93 8.57 -3.71
CA ALA A 245 -13.07 9.96 -4.16
C ALA A 245 -13.86 10.82 -3.15
N VAL A 246 -14.99 10.31 -2.66
CA VAL A 246 -15.81 10.97 -1.62
C VAL A 246 -15.02 11.16 -0.32
N TYR A 247 -14.32 10.12 0.16
CA TYR A 247 -13.47 10.20 1.35
C TYR A 247 -12.41 11.29 1.20
N ASN A 248 -11.64 11.27 0.11
CA ASN A 248 -10.60 12.25 -0.19
C ASN A 248 -11.14 13.70 -0.25
N LYS A 249 -12.41 13.88 -0.63
CA LYS A 249 -13.07 15.20 -0.68
C LYS A 249 -13.57 15.71 0.68
N ILE A 250 -13.76 14.84 1.69
CA ILE A 250 -14.44 15.23 2.95
C ILE A 250 -13.71 14.90 4.24
N PHE A 251 -12.65 14.10 4.24
CA PHE A 251 -11.96 13.67 5.46
C PHE A 251 -11.54 14.86 6.36
N VAL A 252 -11.18 16.03 5.78
CA VAL A 252 -10.85 17.27 6.52
C VAL A 252 -11.98 17.82 7.42
N LYS A 253 -13.23 17.40 7.20
CA LYS A 253 -14.42 17.88 7.93
C LYS A 253 -14.70 17.09 9.23
N PHE A 254 -13.84 16.13 9.57
CA PHE A 254 -14.00 15.22 10.69
C PHE A 254 -12.78 15.26 11.62
N ASP A 255 -12.99 14.99 12.91
CA ASP A 255 -11.89 14.94 13.88
C ASP A 255 -10.97 13.75 13.61
N ARG A 256 -11.54 12.66 13.12
CA ARG A 256 -10.91 11.38 12.85
C ARG A 256 -11.53 10.74 11.62
N CYS A 257 -10.71 10.00 10.88
CA CYS A 257 -11.12 9.29 9.67
C CYS A 257 -10.50 7.91 9.66
N CYS A 258 -11.19 6.93 9.08
CA CYS A 258 -10.66 5.59 8.84
C CYS A 258 -11.29 4.99 7.58
N TYR A 259 -10.48 4.31 6.77
CA TYR A 259 -10.94 3.57 5.60
C TYR A 259 -10.55 2.09 5.77
N LEU A 260 -11.54 1.21 5.80
CA LEU A 260 -11.37 -0.24 5.85
C LEU A 260 -11.59 -0.80 4.43
N GLU A 261 -10.50 -1.14 3.77
CA GLU A 261 -10.48 -1.80 2.45
C GLU A 261 -10.72 -3.30 2.58
N ASP A 262 -11.33 -3.89 1.53
CA ASP A 262 -11.48 -5.34 1.30
C ASP A 262 -12.00 -6.13 2.52
N VAL A 263 -13.05 -5.61 3.17
CA VAL A 263 -13.54 -6.08 4.48
C VAL A 263 -14.02 -7.52 4.45
N ARG A 264 -14.73 -7.93 3.40
CA ARG A 264 -15.13 -9.33 3.15
C ARG A 264 -13.92 -10.29 3.10
N GLU A 265 -12.82 -9.88 2.47
CA GLU A 265 -11.61 -10.70 2.41
C GLU A 265 -10.83 -10.71 3.73
N ALA A 266 -10.83 -9.60 4.46
CA ALA A 266 -10.29 -9.56 5.82
C ALA A 266 -11.06 -10.51 6.76
N LEU A 267 -12.40 -10.52 6.71
CA LEU A 267 -13.25 -11.37 7.55
C LEU A 267 -13.18 -12.86 7.22
N ALA A 268 -12.75 -13.23 6.00
CA ALA A 268 -12.50 -14.62 5.64
C ALA A 268 -11.28 -15.24 6.36
N LYS A 269 -10.45 -14.44 7.04
CA LYS A 269 -9.26 -14.88 7.78
C LYS A 269 -9.61 -15.20 9.24
N SER A 270 -8.89 -16.16 9.85
CA SER A 270 -9.18 -16.68 11.20
C SER A 270 -9.22 -15.64 12.33
N ASP A 271 -8.54 -14.50 12.14
CA ASP A 271 -8.37 -13.38 13.05
C ASP A 271 -8.94 -12.05 12.47
N GLY A 272 -9.67 -12.14 11.35
CA GLY A 272 -10.12 -11.01 10.54
C GLY A 272 -10.82 -9.89 11.30
N ALA A 273 -11.78 -10.24 12.17
CA ALA A 273 -12.51 -9.26 12.98
C ALA A 273 -11.60 -8.49 13.95
N VAL A 274 -10.65 -9.18 14.59
CA VAL A 274 -9.67 -8.56 15.51
C VAL A 274 -8.68 -7.69 14.73
N SER A 275 -8.28 -8.11 13.53
CA SER A 275 -7.44 -7.31 12.63
C SER A 275 -8.12 -6.00 12.20
N LEU A 276 -9.40 -6.06 11.80
CA LEU A 276 -10.19 -4.87 11.46
C LEU A 276 -10.38 -3.92 12.65
N GLN A 277 -10.69 -4.45 13.84
CA GLN A 277 -10.75 -3.65 15.05
C GLN A 277 -9.43 -2.95 15.36
N ASN A 278 -8.31 -3.68 15.27
CA ASN A 278 -6.98 -3.11 15.45
C ASN A 278 -6.68 -2.00 14.43
N LYS A 279 -7.09 -2.16 13.16
CA LYS A 279 -6.96 -1.11 12.12
C LYS A 279 -7.78 0.14 12.47
N VAL A 280 -9.03 0.01 12.95
CA VAL A 280 -9.84 1.15 13.41
C VAL A 280 -9.21 1.82 14.63
N ILE A 281 -8.83 1.04 15.65
CA ILE A 281 -8.29 1.53 16.92
C ILE A 281 -6.97 2.28 16.70
N SER A 282 -6.02 1.71 15.96
CA SER A 282 -4.73 2.34 15.69
C SER A 282 -4.89 3.61 14.84
N THR A 283 -5.71 3.57 13.78
CA THR A 283 -5.93 4.73 12.90
C THR A 283 -6.63 5.88 13.62
N VAL A 284 -7.69 5.60 14.39
CA VAL A 284 -8.51 6.64 15.03
C VAL A 284 -7.88 7.17 16.34
N LEU A 285 -7.29 6.29 17.15
CA LEU A 285 -6.71 6.69 18.45
C LEU A 285 -5.22 7.00 18.37
N LYS A 286 -4.53 6.64 17.28
CA LYS A 286 -3.08 6.82 17.10
C LYS A 286 -2.25 6.21 18.23
N VAL A 287 -2.57 4.98 18.60
CA VAL A 287 -1.84 4.21 19.61
C VAL A 287 -1.46 2.84 19.06
N ASP A 288 -0.22 2.42 19.34
CA ASP A 288 0.28 1.08 19.04
C ASP A 288 -0.22 0.06 20.08
N ARG A 289 -1.53 0.07 20.38
CA ARG A 289 -2.18 -0.91 21.24
C ARG A 289 -2.95 -1.91 20.38
N LEU A 290 -2.44 -3.14 20.35
CA LEU A 290 -3.16 -4.29 19.81
C LEU A 290 -4.11 -4.86 20.86
N VAL A 291 -5.39 -5.00 20.50
CA VAL A 291 -6.37 -5.80 21.23
C VAL A 291 -6.25 -7.28 20.83
N ARG A 292 -6.50 -8.19 21.78
CA ARG A 292 -6.31 -9.64 21.60
C ARG A 292 -7.61 -10.43 21.37
N SER A 293 -8.76 -9.82 21.57
CA SER A 293 -10.07 -10.44 21.32
C SER A 293 -11.06 -9.42 20.77
N VAL A 294 -12.10 -9.93 20.09
CA VAL A 294 -13.20 -9.12 19.57
C VAL A 294 -13.88 -8.32 20.69
N SER A 295 -14.07 -8.95 21.86
CA SER A 295 -14.66 -8.30 23.03
C SER A 295 -13.81 -7.17 23.61
N GLU A 296 -12.48 -7.29 23.63
CA GLU A 296 -11.59 -6.21 24.04
C GLU A 296 -11.67 -5.03 23.05
N GLY A 297 -11.64 -5.32 21.74
CA GLY A 297 -11.74 -4.31 20.70
C GLY A 297 -13.05 -3.53 20.72
N THR A 298 -14.19 -4.23 20.84
CA THR A 298 -15.52 -3.59 20.91
C THR A 298 -15.62 -2.63 22.09
N ASN A 299 -15.10 -3.00 23.27
CA ASN A 299 -15.07 -2.13 24.43
C ASN A 299 -14.19 -0.90 24.21
N VAL A 300 -12.98 -1.06 23.64
CA VAL A 300 -12.08 0.07 23.33
C VAL A 300 -12.68 1.01 22.28
N ILE A 301 -13.39 0.47 21.27
CA ILE A 301 -14.08 1.26 20.26
C ILE A 301 -15.18 2.09 20.92
N LYS A 302 -16.10 1.45 21.66
CA LYS A 302 -17.17 2.12 22.41
C LYS A 302 -16.65 3.22 23.34
N ASP A 303 -15.63 2.93 24.15
CA ASP A 303 -15.17 3.85 25.18
C ASP A 303 -14.30 4.99 24.65
N ARG A 304 -13.73 4.89 23.44
CA ARG A 304 -12.72 5.85 22.94
C ARG A 304 -12.88 6.28 21.49
N VAL A 305 -13.20 5.38 20.57
CA VAL A 305 -13.38 5.70 19.14
C VAL A 305 -14.68 6.46 18.95
N CYS A 306 -15.79 5.93 19.46
CA CYS A 306 -17.16 6.44 19.28
C CYS A 306 -17.37 7.90 19.73
N LYS A 307 -16.52 8.41 20.62
CA LYS A 307 -16.56 9.77 21.18
C LYS A 307 -16.06 10.87 20.22
N HIS A 308 -15.48 10.51 19.08
CA HIS A 308 -14.99 11.47 18.08
C HIS A 308 -16.01 11.72 16.98
N LYS A 309 -15.97 12.89 16.33
CA LYS A 309 -16.60 13.10 15.03
C LYS A 309 -15.85 12.29 13.97
N LEU A 310 -16.38 11.12 13.61
CA LEU A 310 -15.69 10.12 12.80
C LEU A 310 -16.24 10.04 11.36
N LEU A 311 -15.36 9.99 10.38
CA LEU A 311 -15.67 9.46 9.05
C LEU A 311 -15.15 8.01 8.95
N LEU A 312 -16.04 7.04 8.78
CA LEU A 312 -15.67 5.63 8.62
C LEU A 312 -16.18 5.09 7.30
N VAL A 313 -15.26 4.58 6.46
CA VAL A 313 -15.60 3.84 5.24
C VAL A 313 -15.32 2.36 5.44
N ILE A 314 -16.28 1.53 5.04
CA ILE A 314 -16.24 0.06 5.15
C ILE A 314 -16.53 -0.50 3.76
N ASP A 315 -15.47 -0.89 3.07
CA ASP A 315 -15.45 -1.19 1.63
C ASP A 315 -15.50 -2.72 1.39
N ASP A 316 -16.31 -3.12 0.41
CA ASP A 316 -16.59 -4.51 0.03
C ASP A 316 -17.04 -5.41 1.19
N ILE A 317 -18.27 -5.18 1.69
CA ILE A 317 -18.95 -6.09 2.62
C ILE A 317 -19.82 -7.13 1.88
N ASP A 318 -20.00 -8.32 2.47
CA ASP A 318 -20.95 -9.35 2.02
C ASP A 318 -22.23 -9.40 2.87
N ASP A 319 -23.12 -10.32 2.53
CA ASP A 319 -24.38 -10.60 3.22
C ASP A 319 -24.23 -11.24 4.62
N LYS A 320 -22.99 -11.53 5.03
CA LYS A 320 -22.64 -12.06 6.37
C LYS A 320 -22.00 -10.99 7.26
N PHE A 321 -21.80 -9.78 6.75
CA PHE A 321 -21.24 -8.68 7.52
C PHE A 321 -22.19 -8.22 8.62
N GLU A 322 -21.73 -8.28 9.87
CA GLU A 322 -22.49 -7.87 11.05
C GLU A 322 -21.73 -6.76 11.79
N PHE A 323 -22.14 -5.51 11.59
CA PHE A 323 -21.46 -4.33 12.16
C PHE A 323 -21.27 -4.45 13.68
N ASP A 324 -22.35 -4.77 14.39
CA ASP A 324 -22.38 -4.86 15.87
C ASP A 324 -21.39 -5.89 16.42
N LYS A 325 -21.13 -6.98 15.70
CA LYS A 325 -20.15 -8.01 16.10
C LYS A 325 -18.70 -7.55 15.96
N ILE A 326 -18.43 -6.60 15.05
CA ILE A 326 -17.06 -6.17 14.71
C ILE A 326 -16.72 -4.84 15.40
N LEU A 327 -17.63 -3.87 15.39
CA LEU A 327 -17.36 -2.49 15.83
C LEU A 327 -18.22 -2.06 17.04
N GLY A 328 -19.13 -2.90 17.52
CA GLY A 328 -20.13 -2.52 18.52
C GLY A 328 -21.29 -1.74 17.90
N LYS A 329 -22.19 -1.23 18.75
CA LYS A 329 -23.45 -0.64 18.28
C LYS A 329 -23.21 0.66 17.52
N LEU A 330 -23.88 0.82 16.37
CA LEU A 330 -23.91 2.10 15.65
C LEU A 330 -24.33 3.27 16.53
N ASP A 331 -25.29 3.07 17.44
CA ASP A 331 -25.81 4.11 18.35
C ASP A 331 -24.75 4.71 19.28
N ASP A 332 -23.73 3.94 19.70
CA ASP A 332 -22.70 4.42 20.62
C ASP A 332 -21.84 5.54 19.99
N PHE A 333 -21.78 5.65 18.65
CA PHE A 333 -21.01 6.67 17.92
C PHE A 333 -21.68 8.06 17.94
N SER A 334 -20.87 9.12 17.96
CA SER A 334 -21.31 10.52 17.86
C SER A 334 -22.25 10.76 16.65
N SER A 335 -23.29 11.59 16.85
CA SER A 335 -24.23 12.03 15.81
C SER A 335 -23.57 12.80 14.67
N ASP A 336 -22.45 13.47 14.93
CA ASP A 336 -21.67 14.15 13.88
C ASP A 336 -20.91 13.20 12.95
N SER A 337 -20.88 11.91 13.25
CA SER A 337 -20.18 10.91 12.46
C SER A 337 -20.88 10.61 11.14
N ARG A 338 -20.12 10.11 10.16
CA ARG A 338 -20.61 9.66 8.86
C ARG A 338 -20.03 8.29 8.52
N PHE A 339 -20.89 7.42 8.00
CA PHE A 339 -20.51 6.05 7.61
C PHE A 339 -20.79 5.85 6.13
N ILE A 340 -19.84 5.27 5.42
CA ILE A 340 -20.01 4.85 4.01
C ILE A 340 -19.73 3.36 3.93
N PHE A 341 -20.70 2.60 3.45
CA PHE A 341 -20.55 1.17 3.17
C PHE A 341 -20.51 0.96 1.66
N THR A 342 -19.70 0.01 1.17
CA THR A 342 -19.80 -0.46 -0.22
C THR A 342 -20.07 -1.97 -0.27
N THR A 343 -20.94 -2.41 -1.18
CA THR A 343 -21.25 -3.84 -1.33
C THR A 343 -21.71 -4.20 -2.74
N ARG A 344 -21.61 -5.49 -3.09
CA ARG A 344 -22.28 -6.08 -4.26
C ARG A 344 -23.73 -6.48 -3.96
N TYR A 345 -24.07 -6.71 -2.69
CA TYR A 345 -25.33 -7.30 -2.27
C TYR A 345 -26.16 -6.28 -1.52
N ARG A 346 -27.21 -5.73 -2.14
CA ARG A 346 -28.13 -4.78 -1.48
C ARG A 346 -28.60 -5.27 -0.10
N ARG A 347 -28.87 -6.57 0.04
CA ARG A 347 -29.25 -7.23 1.30
C ARG A 347 -28.29 -7.02 2.47
N ALA A 348 -26.99 -6.81 2.21
CA ALA A 348 -26.02 -6.52 3.27
C ALA A 348 -26.29 -5.16 3.95
N LEU A 349 -26.97 -4.24 3.25
CA LEU A 349 -27.34 -2.91 3.75
C LEU A 349 -28.72 -2.90 4.42
N ASP A 350 -29.60 -3.86 4.11
CA ASP A 350 -30.94 -3.96 4.71
C ASP A 350 -30.88 -4.21 6.24
N PHE A 351 -29.75 -4.73 6.75
CA PHE A 351 -29.47 -4.91 8.18
C PHE A 351 -28.82 -3.70 8.86
N ILE A 352 -28.56 -2.62 8.12
CA ILE A 352 -27.94 -1.40 8.64
C ILE A 352 -29.04 -0.34 8.83
N PRO A 353 -29.38 0.04 10.08
CA PRO A 353 -30.47 0.99 10.34
C PRO A 353 -30.20 2.36 9.69
N ASP A 354 -31.25 2.99 9.20
CA ASP A 354 -31.27 4.34 8.59
C ASP A 354 -30.26 4.55 7.44
N CYS A 355 -29.84 3.46 6.79
CA CYS A 355 -28.89 3.46 5.69
C CYS A 355 -29.51 4.03 4.40
N LYS A 356 -29.04 5.21 3.97
CA LYS A 356 -29.41 5.82 2.69
C LYS A 356 -28.72 5.10 1.55
N LEU A 357 -29.50 4.51 0.63
CA LEU A 357 -28.95 3.71 -0.47
C LEU A 357 -28.58 4.57 -1.68
N TYR A 358 -27.42 4.28 -2.27
CA TYR A 358 -26.98 4.81 -3.56
C TYR A 358 -26.57 3.66 -4.49
N GLU A 359 -26.97 3.73 -5.75
CA GLU A 359 -26.61 2.75 -6.78
C GLU A 359 -26.02 3.52 -7.97
N PRO A 360 -24.70 3.43 -8.24
CA PRO A 360 -24.08 4.09 -9.37
C PRO A 360 -24.64 3.51 -10.68
N GLY A 361 -25.11 4.39 -11.57
CA GLY A 361 -25.50 4.01 -12.93
C GLY A 361 -24.31 3.59 -13.80
N GLU A 362 -24.62 2.97 -14.95
CA GLU A 362 -23.62 2.70 -15.99
C GLU A 362 -23.02 4.01 -16.54
N MET A 363 -21.76 3.96 -16.98
CA MET A 363 -21.10 5.11 -17.58
C MET A 363 -21.78 5.49 -18.90
N SER A 364 -22.04 6.78 -19.11
CA SER A 364 -22.58 7.25 -20.40
C SER A 364 -21.61 6.95 -21.56
N SER A 365 -22.11 6.85 -22.78
CA SER A 365 -21.29 6.47 -23.96
C SER A 365 -20.05 7.37 -24.13
N HIS A 366 -20.21 8.69 -23.99
CA HIS A 366 -19.09 9.65 -24.06
C HIS A 366 -18.00 9.38 -23.01
N ILE A 367 -18.40 9.24 -21.73
CA ILE A 367 -17.47 9.01 -20.62
C ILE A 367 -16.83 7.62 -20.73
N SER A 368 -17.58 6.64 -21.23
CA SER A 368 -17.07 5.29 -21.53
C SER A 368 -16.02 5.30 -22.65
N LEU A 369 -16.26 6.07 -23.72
CA LEU A 369 -15.30 6.25 -24.81
C LEU A 369 -14.03 6.96 -24.34
N GLN A 370 -14.16 7.97 -23.48
CA GLN A 370 -13.00 8.63 -22.85
C GLN A 370 -12.19 7.64 -22.02
N LEU A 371 -12.84 6.87 -21.14
CA LEU A 371 -12.15 5.87 -20.31
C LEU A 371 -11.50 4.77 -21.16
N PHE A 372 -12.18 4.24 -22.17
CA PHE A 372 -11.62 3.29 -23.12
C PHE A 372 -10.39 3.87 -23.82
N SER A 373 -10.48 5.11 -24.31
CA SER A 373 -9.41 5.77 -25.05
C SER A 373 -8.15 5.98 -24.22
N LYS A 374 -8.28 6.27 -22.93
CA LYS A 374 -7.13 6.37 -22.01
C LYS A 374 -6.35 5.07 -21.94
N TYR A 375 -7.03 3.92 -21.89
CA TYR A 375 -6.39 2.62 -21.79
C TYR A 375 -5.96 2.05 -23.15
N ALA A 376 -6.64 2.39 -24.25
CA ALA A 376 -6.32 1.90 -25.59
C ALA A 376 -5.30 2.76 -26.37
N PHE A 377 -5.20 4.06 -26.06
CA PHE A 377 -4.34 5.01 -26.77
C PHE A 377 -3.47 5.89 -25.85
N GLY A 378 -3.80 6.01 -24.56
CA GLY A 378 -3.17 7.01 -23.67
C GLY A 378 -3.69 8.44 -23.89
N MET A 379 -4.90 8.59 -24.44
CA MET A 379 -5.52 9.88 -24.78
C MET A 379 -6.99 9.91 -24.36
N ASP A 380 -7.58 11.11 -24.20
CA ASP A 380 -9.00 11.25 -23.84
C ASP A 380 -9.99 10.88 -24.97
N HIS A 381 -9.52 10.69 -26.21
CA HIS A 381 -10.34 10.37 -27.37
C HIS A 381 -9.60 9.44 -28.34
N PRO A 382 -10.31 8.66 -29.17
CA PRO A 382 -9.67 7.83 -30.19
C PRO A 382 -9.06 8.68 -31.32
N PRO A 383 -8.04 8.16 -32.02
CA PRO A 383 -7.69 8.62 -33.36
C PRO A 383 -8.85 8.39 -34.35
N GLU A 384 -9.04 9.29 -35.31
CA GLU A 384 -10.17 9.30 -36.24
C GLU A 384 -10.33 7.97 -37.02
N GLU A 385 -9.22 7.39 -37.49
CA GLU A 385 -9.16 6.12 -38.24
C GLU A 385 -9.73 4.89 -37.49
N VAL A 386 -9.83 4.98 -36.17
CA VAL A 386 -10.31 3.93 -35.25
C VAL A 386 -11.43 4.41 -34.33
N ALA A 387 -11.99 5.61 -34.55
CA ALA A 387 -13.09 6.14 -33.74
C ALA A 387 -14.33 5.23 -33.80
N GLY A 388 -14.78 4.87 -35.00
CA GLY A 388 -15.96 4.01 -35.18
C GLY A 388 -15.83 2.62 -34.53
N ILE A 389 -14.65 1.97 -34.62
CA ILE A 389 -14.43 0.67 -33.96
C ILE A 389 -14.32 0.81 -32.43
N SER A 390 -13.80 1.94 -31.94
CA SER A 390 -13.75 2.24 -30.50
C SER A 390 -15.15 2.41 -29.91
N GLU A 391 -16.08 3.04 -30.63
CA GLU A 391 -17.49 3.13 -30.23
C GLU A 391 -18.17 1.76 -30.14
N GLU A 392 -17.86 0.82 -31.06
CA GLU A 392 -18.38 -0.54 -30.98
C GLU A 392 -17.84 -1.30 -29.76
N PHE A 393 -16.55 -1.17 -29.42
CA PHE A 393 -16.01 -1.74 -28.18
C PHE A 393 -16.68 -1.14 -26.93
N VAL A 394 -17.00 0.16 -26.92
CA VAL A 394 -17.72 0.82 -25.84
C VAL A 394 -19.14 0.25 -25.68
N LYS A 395 -19.87 0.03 -26.79
CA LYS A 395 -21.19 -0.63 -26.78
C LYS A 395 -21.09 -2.04 -26.19
N VAL A 396 -20.10 -2.83 -26.61
CA VAL A 396 -19.92 -4.20 -26.13
C VAL A 396 -19.38 -4.25 -24.69
N ALA A 397 -18.75 -3.19 -24.17
CA ALA A 397 -18.40 -3.10 -22.75
C ALA A 397 -19.58 -2.69 -21.83
N THR A 398 -20.73 -2.28 -22.40
CA THR A 398 -21.96 -1.84 -21.71
C THR A 398 -21.68 -0.90 -20.52
N GLY A 399 -20.89 0.15 -20.75
CA GLY A 399 -20.63 1.19 -19.73
C GLY A 399 -19.92 0.73 -18.45
N LEU A 400 -19.36 -0.48 -18.42
CA LEU A 400 -18.68 -1.03 -17.23
C LEU A 400 -17.22 -0.57 -17.17
N PRO A 401 -16.80 0.23 -16.17
CA PRO A 401 -15.44 0.75 -16.08
C PRO A 401 -14.37 -0.33 -16.18
N LEU A 402 -14.54 -1.46 -15.48
CA LEU A 402 -13.58 -2.56 -15.49
C LEU A 402 -13.42 -3.20 -16.89
N ALA A 403 -14.53 -3.42 -17.61
CA ALA A 403 -14.48 -4.01 -18.94
C ALA A 403 -13.82 -3.06 -19.94
N LEU A 404 -14.17 -1.77 -19.89
CA LEU A 404 -13.54 -0.71 -20.69
C LEU A 404 -12.03 -0.66 -20.46
N LYS A 405 -11.57 -0.70 -19.19
CA LYS A 405 -10.14 -0.73 -18.83
C LYS A 405 -9.44 -1.96 -19.41
N VAL A 406 -9.97 -3.17 -19.18
CA VAL A 406 -9.32 -4.44 -19.58
C VAL A 406 -9.30 -4.62 -21.09
N ILE A 407 -10.40 -4.29 -21.79
CA ILE A 407 -10.49 -4.38 -23.26
C ILE A 407 -9.59 -3.31 -23.90
N GLY A 408 -9.63 -2.06 -23.44
CA GLY A 408 -8.72 -1.01 -23.94
C GLY A 408 -7.25 -1.40 -23.75
N SER A 409 -6.88 -1.93 -22.58
CA SER A 409 -5.52 -2.41 -22.27
C SER A 409 -5.05 -3.55 -23.17
N LEU A 410 -5.94 -4.47 -23.57
CA LEU A 410 -5.65 -5.57 -24.49
C LEU A 410 -5.31 -5.07 -25.91
N LEU A 411 -5.96 -3.98 -26.32
CA LEU A 411 -5.88 -3.39 -27.66
C LEU A 411 -4.74 -2.35 -27.79
N PHE A 412 -4.18 -1.89 -26.67
CA PHE A 412 -3.09 -0.90 -26.63
C PHE A 412 -1.90 -1.34 -27.50
N ARG A 413 -1.49 -0.45 -28.44
CA ARG A 413 -0.40 -0.68 -29.41
C ARG A 413 -0.58 -1.93 -30.30
N ARG A 414 -1.82 -2.42 -30.50
CA ARG A 414 -2.15 -3.47 -31.48
C ARG A 414 -2.59 -2.86 -32.81
N GLU A 415 -2.40 -3.61 -33.90
CA GLU A 415 -2.86 -3.22 -35.24
C GLU A 415 -4.39 -3.31 -35.38
N LYS A 416 -4.97 -2.51 -36.28
CA LYS A 416 -6.42 -2.44 -36.51
C LYS A 416 -7.06 -3.79 -36.83
N LYS A 417 -6.36 -4.68 -37.55
CA LYS A 417 -6.85 -6.03 -37.86
C LYS A 417 -7.11 -6.87 -36.60
N PHE A 418 -6.21 -6.80 -35.62
CA PHE A 418 -6.39 -7.47 -34.33
C PHE A 418 -7.60 -6.92 -33.56
N TRP A 419 -7.89 -5.63 -33.69
CA TRP A 419 -9.08 -5.01 -33.11
C TRP A 419 -10.36 -5.56 -33.77
N GLU A 420 -10.39 -5.67 -35.09
CA GLU A 420 -11.54 -6.21 -35.85
C GLU A 420 -11.82 -7.68 -35.47
N GLU A 421 -10.78 -8.51 -35.40
CA GLU A 421 -10.88 -9.91 -34.95
C GLU A 421 -11.43 -10.02 -33.51
N LYS A 422 -10.96 -9.17 -32.59
CA LYS A 422 -11.39 -9.18 -31.17
C LYS A 422 -12.78 -8.58 -30.95
N LEU A 423 -13.22 -7.64 -31.79
CA LEU A 423 -14.57 -7.12 -31.73
C LEU A 423 -15.59 -8.19 -32.13
N ILE A 424 -15.29 -8.98 -33.17
CA ILE A 424 -16.12 -10.11 -33.60
C ILE A 424 -16.23 -11.17 -32.49
N GLU A 425 -15.12 -11.52 -31.83
CA GLU A 425 -15.12 -12.44 -30.67
C GLU A 425 -16.06 -11.96 -29.56
N LEU A 426 -16.04 -10.67 -29.21
CA LEU A 426 -16.91 -10.10 -28.18
C LEU A 426 -18.38 -9.95 -28.61
N GLN A 427 -18.64 -9.56 -29.86
CA GLN A 427 -20.00 -9.46 -30.42
C GLN A 427 -20.68 -10.83 -30.53
N GLY A 428 -19.91 -11.91 -30.63
CA GLY A 428 -20.40 -13.28 -30.59
C GLY A 428 -20.94 -13.74 -29.22
N ILE A 429 -20.71 -12.99 -28.14
CA ILE A 429 -21.19 -13.32 -26.78
C ILE A 429 -22.65 -12.85 -26.63
N PRO A 430 -23.63 -13.76 -26.43
CA PRO A 430 -25.03 -13.36 -26.26
C PRO A 430 -25.24 -12.44 -25.05
N SER A 431 -26.15 -11.47 -25.18
CA SER A 431 -26.57 -10.60 -24.06
C SER A 431 -27.32 -11.35 -22.94
N THR A 432 -27.81 -12.56 -23.24
CA THR A 432 -28.45 -13.48 -22.28
C THR A 432 -27.46 -14.40 -21.55
N THR A 433 -26.16 -14.31 -21.84
CA THR A 433 -25.13 -15.15 -21.21
C THR A 433 -25.04 -14.89 -19.70
N GLU A 434 -25.23 -15.93 -18.90
CA GLU A 434 -24.99 -15.89 -17.46
C GLU A 434 -23.51 -15.51 -17.21
N ASN A 435 -23.28 -14.55 -16.32
CA ASN A 435 -21.95 -13.95 -16.07
C ASN A 435 -21.29 -13.30 -17.32
N MET A 436 -22.07 -12.70 -18.23
CA MET A 436 -21.61 -11.89 -19.39
C MET A 436 -20.36 -11.02 -19.12
N VAL A 437 -20.26 -10.41 -17.93
CA VAL A 437 -19.09 -9.60 -17.51
C VAL A 437 -17.80 -10.42 -17.48
N GLN A 438 -17.85 -11.65 -16.94
CA GLN A 438 -16.70 -12.54 -16.86
C GLN A 438 -16.29 -13.01 -18.26
N GLU A 439 -17.24 -13.41 -19.11
CA GLU A 439 -16.95 -13.83 -20.49
C GLU A 439 -16.33 -12.68 -21.32
N ARG A 440 -16.79 -11.43 -21.16
CA ARG A 440 -16.15 -10.27 -21.79
C ARG A 440 -14.74 -9.97 -21.24
N LEU A 441 -14.46 -10.27 -19.97
CA LEU A 441 -13.11 -10.16 -19.40
C LEU A 441 -12.20 -11.34 -19.83
N LYS A 442 -12.79 -12.51 -20.11
CA LYS A 442 -12.12 -13.75 -20.54
C LYS A 442 -11.32 -13.56 -21.83
N ILE A 443 -11.70 -12.63 -22.71
CA ILE A 443 -10.93 -12.31 -23.93
C ILE A 443 -9.48 -11.91 -23.65
N SER A 444 -9.23 -11.16 -22.58
CA SER A 444 -7.89 -10.71 -22.20
C SER A 444 -7.05 -11.84 -21.62
N TYR A 445 -7.71 -12.79 -20.92
CA TYR A 445 -7.12 -14.04 -20.49
C TYR A 445 -6.84 -14.99 -21.67
N ASN A 446 -7.76 -15.13 -22.63
CA ASN A 446 -7.62 -16.02 -23.80
C ASN A 446 -6.34 -15.70 -24.59
N ASP A 447 -6.02 -14.41 -24.74
CA ASP A 447 -4.84 -13.89 -25.45
C ASP A 447 -3.53 -13.94 -24.63
N LEU A 448 -3.55 -14.45 -23.38
CA LEU A 448 -2.32 -14.70 -22.61
C LEU A 448 -1.59 -15.96 -23.12
N SER A 449 -0.26 -15.94 -23.04
CA SER A 449 0.56 -17.15 -23.21
C SER A 449 0.28 -18.17 -22.10
N HIS A 450 0.69 -19.43 -22.32
CA HIS A 450 0.52 -20.49 -21.32
C HIS A 450 1.07 -20.10 -19.93
N ASN A 451 2.29 -19.55 -19.89
CA ASN A 451 2.95 -19.23 -18.62
C ASN A 451 2.30 -18.06 -17.90
N GLU A 452 1.84 -17.04 -18.63
CA GLU A 452 1.04 -15.94 -18.09
C GLU A 452 -0.30 -16.42 -17.53
N LYS A 453 -0.96 -17.39 -18.19
CA LYS A 453 -2.18 -18.03 -17.67
C LYS A 453 -1.90 -18.74 -16.35
N GLN A 454 -0.81 -19.48 -16.24
CA GLN A 454 -0.46 -20.16 -14.97
C GLN A 454 -0.19 -19.16 -13.83
N ILE A 455 0.52 -18.06 -14.10
CA ILE A 455 0.75 -16.97 -13.13
C ILE A 455 -0.59 -16.31 -12.71
N PHE A 456 -1.45 -15.99 -13.68
CA PHE A 456 -2.76 -15.38 -13.43
C PHE A 456 -3.65 -16.24 -12.51
N LEU A 457 -3.77 -17.54 -12.82
CA LEU A 457 -4.59 -18.47 -12.05
C LEU A 457 -4.00 -18.72 -10.64
N ASP A 458 -2.67 -18.74 -10.50
CA ASP A 458 -1.99 -18.82 -9.20
C ASP A 458 -2.31 -17.60 -8.32
N ILE A 459 -2.27 -16.39 -8.88
CA ILE A 459 -2.65 -15.17 -8.15
C ILE A 459 -4.13 -15.26 -7.73
N ALA A 460 -5.04 -15.48 -8.68
CA ALA A 460 -6.49 -15.54 -8.43
C ALA A 460 -6.89 -16.58 -7.37
N CYS A 461 -6.16 -17.69 -7.27
CA CYS A 461 -6.46 -18.76 -6.31
C CYS A 461 -5.76 -18.57 -4.97
N PHE A 462 -4.48 -18.15 -4.92
CA PHE A 462 -3.65 -18.26 -3.71
C PHE A 462 -2.87 -17.01 -3.28
N PHE A 463 -2.52 -16.09 -4.19
CA PHE A 463 -1.53 -15.03 -3.89
C PHE A 463 -2.07 -13.59 -3.86
N ILE A 464 -3.38 -13.37 -3.96
CA ILE A 464 -3.96 -12.05 -3.63
C ILE A 464 -3.64 -11.69 -2.17
N GLY A 465 -3.24 -10.43 -1.95
CA GLY A 465 -2.73 -9.92 -0.68
C GLY A 465 -1.33 -10.40 -0.29
N SER A 466 -0.66 -11.23 -1.11
CA SER A 466 0.69 -11.75 -0.84
C SER A 466 1.76 -10.90 -1.52
N HIS A 467 2.91 -10.74 -0.85
CA HIS A 467 4.08 -10.06 -1.42
C HIS A 467 4.62 -10.81 -2.64
N LYS A 468 4.95 -10.09 -3.71
CA LYS A 468 5.27 -10.68 -5.03
C LYS A 468 6.47 -11.61 -5.05
N ASP A 469 7.45 -11.39 -4.18
CA ASP A 469 8.75 -12.06 -4.25
C ASP A 469 8.67 -13.58 -4.15
N LEU A 470 7.93 -14.14 -3.18
CA LEU A 470 7.90 -15.60 -3.01
C LEU A 470 7.24 -16.33 -4.19
N PRO A 471 6.08 -15.88 -4.72
CA PRO A 471 5.56 -16.38 -5.98
C PRO A 471 6.53 -16.18 -7.15
N TYR A 472 7.25 -15.06 -7.22
CA TYR A 472 8.26 -14.79 -8.25
C TYR A 472 9.39 -15.84 -8.26
N TYR A 473 9.94 -16.21 -7.10
CA TYR A 473 10.94 -17.29 -7.02
C TYR A 473 10.36 -18.65 -7.44
N MET A 474 9.16 -18.99 -6.99
CA MET A 474 8.47 -20.21 -7.43
C MET A 474 8.27 -20.24 -8.95
N TRP A 475 7.71 -19.19 -9.54
CA TRP A 475 7.45 -19.10 -10.98
C TRP A 475 8.74 -19.10 -11.81
N SER A 476 9.82 -18.53 -11.29
CA SER A 476 11.15 -18.63 -11.89
C SER A 476 11.60 -20.10 -11.95
N GLY A 477 11.48 -20.83 -10.84
CA GLY A 477 11.76 -22.28 -10.78
C GLY A 477 10.88 -23.14 -11.69
N CYS A 478 9.64 -22.74 -11.92
CA CYS A 478 8.72 -23.37 -12.87
C CYS A 478 8.98 -22.98 -14.34
N ASN A 479 9.96 -22.11 -14.63
CA ASN A 479 10.21 -21.51 -15.96
C ASN A 479 9.01 -20.73 -16.54
N PHE A 480 8.24 -20.04 -15.69
CA PHE A 480 7.09 -19.24 -16.10
C PHE A 480 7.43 -17.77 -16.46
N TYR A 481 8.70 -17.37 -16.37
CA TYR A 481 9.20 -16.02 -16.70
C TYR A 481 8.44 -14.88 -15.98
N PRO A 482 8.43 -14.85 -14.64
CA PRO A 482 7.54 -14.00 -13.86
C PRO A 482 7.73 -12.50 -14.08
N GLU A 483 8.93 -12.02 -14.44
CA GLU A 483 9.16 -10.62 -14.80
C GLU A 483 8.24 -10.18 -15.96
N SER A 484 8.30 -10.92 -17.08
CA SER A 484 7.43 -10.67 -18.23
C SER A 484 5.97 -10.95 -17.88
N GLY A 485 5.69 -12.04 -17.16
CA GLY A 485 4.32 -12.44 -16.86
C GLY A 485 3.57 -11.43 -15.99
N ILE A 486 4.19 -10.99 -14.88
CA ILE A 486 3.61 -9.95 -14.01
C ILE A 486 3.46 -8.63 -14.78
N SER A 487 4.46 -8.25 -15.57
CA SER A 487 4.40 -7.04 -16.40
C SER A 487 3.23 -7.07 -17.39
N THR A 488 3.03 -8.17 -18.14
CA THR A 488 1.88 -8.34 -19.04
C THR A 488 0.54 -8.25 -18.28
N LEU A 489 0.42 -8.92 -17.13
CA LEU A 489 -0.83 -8.90 -16.35
C LEU A 489 -1.15 -7.51 -15.78
N ILE A 490 -0.15 -6.72 -15.39
CA ILE A 490 -0.33 -5.32 -14.99
C ILE A 490 -0.73 -4.48 -16.22
N HIS A 491 -0.01 -4.61 -17.34
CA HIS A 491 -0.30 -3.86 -18.56
C HIS A 491 -1.70 -4.14 -19.12
N ARG A 492 -2.22 -5.36 -18.98
CA ARG A 492 -3.60 -5.74 -19.37
C ARG A 492 -4.68 -5.34 -18.35
N SER A 493 -4.32 -4.59 -17.29
CA SER A 493 -5.20 -4.24 -16.17
C SER A 493 -5.82 -5.46 -15.46
N LEU A 494 -5.16 -6.63 -15.50
CA LEU A 494 -5.65 -7.87 -14.87
C LEU A 494 -5.23 -7.97 -13.40
N ILE A 495 -4.09 -7.40 -13.03
CA ILE A 495 -3.61 -7.27 -11.64
C ILE A 495 -3.05 -5.86 -11.40
N LYS A 496 -2.88 -5.51 -10.12
CA LYS A 496 -2.04 -4.40 -9.67
C LYS A 496 -1.05 -4.90 -8.62
N LEU A 497 0.01 -4.14 -8.41
CA LEU A 497 0.86 -4.21 -7.22
C LEU A 497 0.62 -2.92 -6.41
N ASP A 498 0.47 -3.05 -5.10
CA ASP A 498 0.43 -1.88 -4.21
C ASP A 498 1.84 -1.33 -3.90
N GLU A 499 1.92 -0.27 -3.11
CA GLU A 499 3.20 0.33 -2.68
C GLU A 499 4.09 -0.64 -1.88
N ALA A 500 3.47 -1.62 -1.22
CA ALA A 500 4.13 -2.68 -0.48
C ALA A 500 4.44 -3.92 -1.36
N ASN A 501 4.25 -3.84 -2.68
CA ASN A 501 4.44 -4.94 -3.64
C ASN A 501 3.58 -6.19 -3.35
N LEU A 502 2.41 -6.01 -2.73
CA LEU A 502 1.38 -7.05 -2.59
C LEU A 502 0.56 -7.16 -3.88
N PHE A 503 0.19 -8.38 -4.28
CA PHE A 503 -0.71 -8.58 -5.41
C PHE A 503 -2.14 -8.17 -5.06
N TRP A 504 -2.73 -7.32 -5.91
CA TRP A 504 -4.13 -6.98 -5.88
C TRP A 504 -4.81 -7.36 -7.20
N MET A 505 -6.03 -7.89 -7.13
CA MET A 505 -6.82 -8.30 -8.30
C MET A 505 -8.30 -8.00 -8.02
N HIS A 506 -8.93 -7.22 -8.88
CA HIS A 506 -10.34 -6.88 -8.77
C HIS A 506 -11.21 -8.14 -8.79
N ASP A 507 -12.23 -8.30 -7.91
CA ASP A 507 -12.77 -9.66 -7.74
C ASP A 507 -13.45 -10.25 -8.97
N HIS A 508 -14.03 -9.48 -9.89
CA HIS A 508 -14.53 -10.09 -11.13
C HIS A 508 -13.44 -10.85 -11.92
N ILE A 509 -12.18 -10.43 -11.78
CA ILE A 509 -11.01 -11.08 -12.38
C ILE A 509 -10.55 -12.27 -11.51
N LYS A 510 -10.61 -12.16 -10.17
CA LYS A 510 -10.43 -13.27 -9.20
C LYS A 510 -11.44 -14.39 -9.44
N ASP A 511 -12.70 -14.02 -9.55
CA ASP A 511 -13.87 -14.88 -9.76
C ASP A 511 -13.79 -15.54 -11.14
N LEU A 512 -13.37 -14.81 -12.19
CA LEU A 512 -13.07 -15.37 -13.52
C LEU A 512 -11.95 -16.41 -13.45
N GLY A 513 -10.82 -16.11 -12.81
CA GLY A 513 -9.72 -17.09 -12.65
C GLY A 513 -10.15 -18.35 -11.91
N ARG A 514 -10.97 -18.21 -10.87
CA ARG A 514 -11.55 -19.34 -10.13
C ARG A 514 -12.64 -20.08 -10.91
N ALA A 515 -13.38 -19.41 -11.79
CA ALA A 515 -14.34 -20.04 -12.70
C ALA A 515 -13.61 -20.89 -13.75
N ILE A 516 -12.55 -20.37 -14.36
CA ILE A 516 -11.70 -21.10 -15.32
C ILE A 516 -11.17 -22.40 -14.70
N VAL A 517 -10.67 -22.39 -13.45
CA VAL A 517 -10.24 -23.63 -12.78
C VAL A 517 -11.41 -24.59 -12.52
N LYS A 518 -12.62 -24.09 -12.22
CA LYS A 518 -13.81 -24.94 -12.08
C LYS A 518 -14.25 -25.57 -13.39
N GLU A 519 -14.05 -24.88 -14.52
CA GLU A 519 -14.32 -25.38 -15.87
C GLU A 519 -13.40 -26.54 -16.28
N GLU A 520 -12.18 -26.66 -15.71
CA GLU A 520 -11.24 -27.77 -16.00
C GLU A 520 -11.83 -29.17 -15.72
N ASP A 521 -12.56 -29.31 -14.60
CA ASP A 521 -13.44 -30.46 -14.33
C ASP A 521 -14.60 -30.00 -13.44
N VAL A 522 -15.76 -29.81 -14.05
CA VAL A 522 -16.98 -29.35 -13.34
C VAL A 522 -17.48 -30.39 -12.33
N ARG A 523 -17.21 -31.69 -12.56
CA ARG A 523 -17.74 -32.80 -11.74
C ARG A 523 -16.81 -33.22 -10.61
N HIS A 524 -15.50 -33.21 -10.83
CA HIS A 524 -14.52 -33.71 -9.87
C HIS A 524 -13.53 -32.61 -9.47
N THR A 525 -13.77 -31.99 -8.30
CA THR A 525 -12.89 -30.95 -7.75
C THR A 525 -11.41 -31.38 -7.69
N TYR A 526 -11.15 -32.66 -7.43
CA TYR A 526 -9.80 -33.20 -7.23
C TYR A 526 -9.05 -33.55 -8.54
N ASN A 527 -9.66 -33.25 -9.70
CA ASN A 527 -9.01 -33.30 -11.02
C ASN A 527 -8.53 -31.93 -11.51
N ARG A 528 -8.83 -30.85 -10.77
CA ARG A 528 -8.48 -29.46 -11.12
C ARG A 528 -7.03 -29.15 -10.75
N SER A 529 -6.42 -28.23 -11.49
CA SER A 529 -5.03 -27.78 -11.31
C SER A 529 -4.78 -27.11 -9.96
N ARG A 530 -5.79 -26.45 -9.41
CA ARG A 530 -5.69 -25.60 -8.22
C ARG A 530 -6.84 -25.90 -7.26
N ILE A 531 -6.51 -26.22 -6.01
CA ILE A 531 -7.50 -26.46 -4.95
C ILE A 531 -7.19 -25.54 -3.77
N TRP A 532 -7.97 -24.46 -3.65
CA TRP A 532 -7.77 -23.39 -2.65
C TRP A 532 -8.71 -23.50 -1.44
N SER A 533 -9.74 -24.34 -1.51
CA SER A 533 -10.61 -24.64 -0.37
C SER A 533 -9.93 -25.67 0.52
N THR A 534 -9.62 -25.29 1.77
CA THR A 534 -9.02 -26.18 2.76
C THR A 534 -9.87 -27.43 3.00
N ASP A 535 -11.19 -27.31 2.96
CA ASP A 535 -12.10 -28.42 3.24
C ASP A 535 -12.10 -29.43 2.09
N ASP A 536 -12.15 -28.96 0.84
CA ASP A 536 -12.00 -29.79 -0.36
C ASP A 536 -10.65 -30.54 -0.34
N VAL A 537 -9.56 -29.87 0.08
CA VAL A 537 -8.24 -30.52 0.20
C VAL A 537 -8.22 -31.55 1.33
N LEU A 538 -8.79 -31.26 2.49
CA LEU A 538 -8.84 -32.20 3.60
C LEU A 538 -9.68 -33.44 3.25
N ASP A 539 -10.81 -33.28 2.59
CA ASP A 539 -11.64 -34.41 2.14
C ASP A 539 -10.96 -35.24 1.04
N MET A 540 -10.31 -34.59 0.07
CA MET A 540 -9.43 -35.27 -0.90
C MET A 540 -8.36 -36.12 -0.19
N LEU A 541 -7.67 -35.55 0.81
CA LEU A 541 -6.61 -36.24 1.54
C LEU A 541 -7.11 -37.29 2.55
N ARG A 542 -8.32 -37.15 3.09
CA ARG A 542 -8.99 -38.17 3.93
C ARG A 542 -9.32 -39.40 3.10
N ASN A 543 -9.89 -39.21 1.91
CA ASN A 543 -10.30 -40.29 1.00
C ASN A 543 -9.15 -40.82 0.12
N SER A 544 -7.97 -40.19 0.18
CA SER A 544 -6.81 -40.49 -0.68
C SER A 544 -7.17 -40.40 -2.18
N GLU A 545 -7.93 -39.36 -2.51
CA GLU A 545 -8.33 -38.99 -3.88
C GLU A 545 -7.32 -37.97 -4.47
N GLY A 546 -7.69 -37.32 -5.58
CA GLY A 546 -6.79 -36.46 -6.34
C GLY A 546 -6.12 -37.15 -7.52
N SER A 547 -5.35 -36.38 -8.27
CA SER A 547 -4.73 -36.79 -9.53
C SER A 547 -3.42 -36.03 -9.81
N GLU A 548 -2.67 -36.50 -10.80
CA GLU A 548 -1.44 -35.84 -11.29
C GLU A 548 -1.69 -34.44 -11.89
N ARG A 549 -2.95 -34.05 -12.11
CA ARG A 549 -3.31 -32.71 -12.58
C ARG A 549 -3.21 -31.65 -11.48
N VAL A 550 -3.27 -32.04 -10.20
CA VAL A 550 -3.25 -31.11 -9.07
C VAL A 550 -1.84 -30.52 -8.92
N GLU A 551 -1.69 -29.23 -9.21
CA GLU A 551 -0.40 -28.52 -9.22
C GLU A 551 -0.17 -27.68 -7.95
N VAL A 552 -1.23 -27.08 -7.39
CA VAL A 552 -1.15 -26.05 -6.34
C VAL A 552 -2.18 -26.31 -5.25
N VAL A 553 -1.70 -26.50 -4.01
CA VAL A 553 -2.53 -26.83 -2.84
C VAL A 553 -2.10 -26.02 -1.60
N ARG A 554 -3.09 -25.55 -0.82
CA ARG A 554 -2.91 -24.94 0.51
C ARG A 554 -3.75 -25.70 1.54
N ILE A 555 -3.16 -25.99 2.69
CA ILE A 555 -3.78 -26.70 3.82
C ILE A 555 -3.58 -25.85 5.09
N ASP A 556 -4.67 -25.49 5.78
CA ASP A 556 -4.62 -24.87 7.11
C ASP A 556 -5.45 -25.70 8.10
N VAL A 557 -4.80 -26.23 9.13
CA VAL A 557 -5.44 -27.07 10.17
C VAL A 557 -5.45 -26.42 11.55
N LYS A 558 -5.25 -25.09 11.63
CA LYS A 558 -5.17 -24.30 12.88
C LYS A 558 -6.28 -24.64 13.89
N SER A 559 -7.53 -24.66 13.43
CA SER A 559 -8.75 -24.91 14.22
C SER A 559 -9.43 -26.25 13.92
N ARG A 560 -8.70 -27.23 13.35
CA ARG A 560 -9.21 -28.57 13.03
C ARG A 560 -8.83 -29.60 14.10
N ASP A 561 -9.56 -30.71 14.11
CA ASP A 561 -9.32 -31.83 15.01
C ASP A 561 -7.91 -32.43 14.84
N ASP A 562 -7.38 -33.04 15.89
CA ASP A 562 -6.03 -33.60 15.93
C ASP A 562 -5.78 -34.68 14.84
N HIS A 563 -6.84 -35.31 14.35
CA HIS A 563 -6.82 -36.24 13.21
C HIS A 563 -6.49 -35.56 11.87
N ASP A 564 -7.07 -34.39 11.58
CA ASP A 564 -6.81 -33.66 10.33
C ASP A 564 -5.39 -33.09 10.30
N ARG A 565 -4.82 -32.78 11.47
CA ARG A 565 -3.42 -32.39 11.60
C ARG A 565 -2.45 -33.48 11.11
N VAL A 566 -2.84 -34.76 11.06
CA VAL A 566 -1.95 -35.86 10.64
C VAL A 566 -1.97 -36.06 9.12
N LEU A 567 -0.93 -35.53 8.48
CA LEU A 567 -0.72 -35.57 7.04
C LEU A 567 0.31 -36.66 6.68
N LYS A 568 -0.18 -37.90 6.52
CA LYS A 568 0.64 -39.05 6.13
C LYS A 568 1.03 -38.99 4.65
N SER A 569 2.27 -39.31 4.32
CA SER A 569 2.80 -39.24 2.95
C SER A 569 1.97 -40.00 1.92
N LYS A 570 1.40 -41.16 2.30
CA LYS A 570 0.49 -41.95 1.46
C LYS A 570 -0.69 -41.15 0.88
N LYS A 571 -1.20 -40.16 1.61
CA LYS A 571 -2.32 -39.31 1.16
C LYS A 571 -1.97 -38.44 -0.06
N PHE A 572 -0.67 -38.26 -0.34
CA PHE A 572 -0.16 -37.42 -1.43
C PHE A 572 0.37 -38.23 -2.62
N GLU A 573 0.33 -39.57 -2.60
CA GLU A 573 0.90 -40.44 -3.64
C GLU A 573 0.31 -40.18 -5.04
N LYS A 574 -0.96 -39.75 -5.12
CA LYS A 574 -1.64 -39.38 -6.39
C LYS A 574 -1.32 -37.97 -6.88
N LEU A 575 -0.69 -37.12 -6.06
CA LEU A 575 -0.50 -35.69 -6.30
C LEU A 575 0.90 -35.40 -6.87
N SER A 576 1.37 -36.24 -7.79
CA SER A 576 2.71 -36.19 -8.40
C SER A 576 2.98 -34.91 -9.22
N GLY A 577 1.93 -34.21 -9.64
CA GLY A 577 1.99 -32.92 -10.34
C GLY A 577 2.26 -31.70 -9.45
N LEU A 578 2.23 -31.84 -8.12
CA LEU A 578 2.39 -30.71 -7.21
C LEU A 578 3.71 -29.97 -7.43
N ARG A 579 3.59 -28.68 -7.80
CA ARG A 579 4.68 -27.70 -7.85
C ARG A 579 4.65 -26.71 -6.69
N TYR A 580 3.48 -26.54 -6.05
CA TYR A 580 3.31 -25.75 -4.82
C TYR A 580 2.51 -26.51 -3.78
N LEU A 581 3.04 -26.59 -2.56
CA LEU A 581 2.35 -27.13 -1.40
C LEU A 581 2.60 -26.22 -0.20
N GLU A 582 1.51 -25.71 0.37
CA GLU A 582 1.52 -25.00 1.63
C GLU A 582 0.75 -25.78 2.70
N VAL A 583 1.38 -25.97 3.85
CA VAL A 583 0.81 -26.60 5.05
C VAL A 583 1.02 -25.64 6.22
N GLN A 584 -0.06 -25.30 6.92
CA GLN A 584 -0.04 -24.52 8.15
C GLN A 584 -0.56 -25.36 9.32
N TYR A 585 0.16 -25.36 10.45
CA TYR A 585 -0.20 -26.06 11.70
C TYR A 585 -0.26 -27.61 11.61
N GLY A 586 0.37 -28.20 10.58
CA GLY A 586 0.30 -29.64 10.30
C GLY A 586 1.36 -30.51 10.98
N ARG A 587 1.10 -31.82 11.01
CA ARG A 587 2.03 -32.90 11.36
C ARG A 587 2.23 -33.80 10.15
N MET A 588 3.29 -33.53 9.37
CA MET A 588 3.64 -34.38 8.24
C MET A 588 4.43 -35.60 8.72
N MET A 589 4.03 -36.79 8.27
CA MET A 589 4.57 -38.07 8.72
C MET A 589 4.71 -39.09 7.59
N GLY A 590 5.69 -39.99 7.70
CA GLY A 590 5.97 -41.02 6.69
C GLY A 590 7.09 -40.62 5.73
N ASP A 591 7.22 -41.41 4.65
CA ASP A 591 8.28 -41.25 3.65
C ASP A 591 7.84 -40.30 2.53
N PHE A 592 8.51 -39.16 2.38
CA PHE A 592 8.27 -38.16 1.31
C PHE A 592 9.35 -38.17 0.21
N SER A 593 10.21 -39.20 0.16
CA SER A 593 11.36 -39.25 -0.76
C SER A 593 11.00 -39.49 -2.24
N GLN A 594 9.78 -39.92 -2.53
CA GLN A 594 9.25 -40.14 -3.90
C GLN A 594 7.89 -39.47 -4.14
N VAL A 595 7.36 -38.74 -3.15
CA VAL A 595 5.96 -38.28 -3.13
C VAL A 595 5.77 -36.90 -3.77
N LEU A 596 6.80 -36.05 -3.71
CA LEU A 596 6.78 -34.66 -4.21
C LEU A 596 7.90 -34.44 -5.26
N PRO A 597 7.90 -35.16 -6.40
CA PRO A 597 9.02 -35.12 -7.36
C PRO A 597 9.12 -33.80 -8.14
N ASN A 598 8.00 -33.08 -8.30
CA ASN A 598 7.91 -31.86 -9.11
C ASN A 598 7.83 -30.57 -8.29
N ILE A 599 7.94 -30.66 -6.95
CA ILE A 599 7.71 -29.52 -6.06
C ILE A 599 8.79 -28.43 -6.25
N CYS A 600 8.35 -27.21 -6.55
CA CYS A 600 9.17 -26.02 -6.73
C CYS A 600 9.11 -25.09 -5.52
N CYS A 601 7.98 -25.07 -4.81
CA CYS A 601 7.79 -24.32 -3.56
C CYS A 601 7.10 -25.18 -2.51
N LEU A 602 7.70 -25.26 -1.32
CA LEU A 602 7.19 -26.02 -0.18
C LEU A 602 7.19 -25.11 1.05
N ARG A 603 5.99 -24.80 1.57
CA ARG A 603 5.79 -23.97 2.76
C ARG A 603 5.23 -24.82 3.90
N LEU A 604 5.97 -24.99 4.98
CA LEU A 604 5.59 -25.77 6.16
C LEU A 604 5.63 -24.83 7.37
N CYS A 605 4.54 -24.10 7.57
CA CYS A 605 4.43 -23.03 8.55
C CYS A 605 3.81 -23.55 9.85
N HIS A 606 4.38 -23.21 11.01
CA HIS A 606 3.88 -23.64 12.32
C HIS A 606 3.74 -25.18 12.45
N CYS A 607 4.52 -25.96 11.71
CA CYS A 607 4.42 -27.41 11.68
C CYS A 607 5.13 -28.04 12.90
N GLU A 608 4.42 -28.90 13.62
CA GLU A 608 4.98 -29.64 14.77
C GLU A 608 5.94 -30.76 14.33
N SER A 609 5.72 -31.33 13.13
CA SER A 609 6.53 -32.39 12.52
C SER A 609 6.76 -32.13 11.04
N ILE A 610 8.04 -32.07 10.64
CA ILE A 610 8.50 -31.87 9.26
C ILE A 610 9.24 -33.15 8.77
N PRO A 611 8.98 -33.64 7.54
CA PRO A 611 9.62 -34.86 7.05
C PRO A 611 11.14 -34.69 6.84
N THR A 612 11.92 -35.68 7.27
CA THR A 612 13.39 -35.62 7.21
C THR A 612 13.98 -36.10 5.88
N ASN A 613 13.15 -36.54 4.92
CA ASN A 613 13.61 -37.22 3.71
C ASN A 613 13.04 -36.67 2.40
N ILE A 614 12.57 -35.41 2.41
CA ILE A 614 12.13 -34.68 1.21
C ILE A 614 13.26 -34.70 0.16
N ASN A 615 12.93 -35.15 -1.05
CA ASN A 615 13.85 -35.34 -2.17
C ASN A 615 13.35 -34.55 -3.38
N ALA A 616 13.41 -33.23 -3.25
CA ALA A 616 12.78 -32.30 -4.17
C ALA A 616 13.83 -31.55 -5.02
N LYS A 617 14.38 -32.20 -6.05
CA LYS A 617 15.48 -31.62 -6.86
C LYS A 617 15.12 -30.30 -7.56
N LYS A 618 13.83 -30.03 -7.79
CA LYS A 618 13.31 -28.80 -8.38
C LYS A 618 12.96 -27.71 -7.34
N LEU A 619 13.17 -27.96 -6.05
CA LEU A 619 12.75 -27.03 -5.01
C LEU A 619 13.60 -25.75 -5.05
N VAL A 620 12.92 -24.63 -5.29
CA VAL A 620 13.48 -23.28 -5.35
C VAL A 620 13.15 -22.49 -4.09
N VAL A 621 11.97 -22.73 -3.50
CA VAL A 621 11.52 -22.07 -2.26
C VAL A 621 11.24 -23.11 -1.17
N LEU A 622 11.91 -22.97 -0.03
CA LEU A 622 11.64 -23.72 1.19
C LEU A 622 11.33 -22.74 2.32
N ASP A 623 10.08 -22.74 2.77
CA ASP A 623 9.63 -21.98 3.94
C ASP A 623 9.31 -22.97 5.07
N LEU A 624 9.94 -22.77 6.22
CA LEU A 624 9.78 -23.58 7.42
C LEU A 624 9.41 -22.73 8.64
N GLN A 625 8.85 -21.53 8.43
CA GLN A 625 8.63 -20.53 9.48
C GLN A 625 7.81 -21.06 10.67
N HIS A 626 8.18 -20.64 11.88
CA HIS A 626 7.58 -20.99 13.16
C HIS A 626 7.46 -22.49 13.45
N SER A 627 8.18 -23.35 12.73
CA SER A 627 8.15 -24.79 12.92
C SER A 627 9.21 -25.27 13.92
N ASN A 628 9.01 -26.47 14.47
CA ASN A 628 9.86 -27.01 15.53
C ASN A 628 11.17 -27.63 15.00
N ILE A 629 12.07 -26.79 14.46
CA ILE A 629 13.38 -27.21 13.93
C ILE A 629 14.45 -27.10 15.02
N LYS A 630 15.28 -28.14 15.11
CA LYS A 630 16.40 -28.26 16.05
C LYS A 630 17.71 -28.57 15.31
N ASP A 631 18.82 -28.36 16.00
CA ASP A 631 20.19 -28.64 15.50
C ASP A 631 20.35 -30.09 14.99
N ASP A 632 19.71 -31.05 15.64
CA ASP A 632 19.79 -32.49 15.36
C ASP A 632 18.78 -32.98 14.30
N TRP A 633 18.03 -32.06 13.66
CA TRP A 633 17.01 -32.43 12.70
C TRP A 633 17.59 -33.12 11.46
N LYS A 634 17.28 -34.41 11.29
CA LYS A 634 17.87 -35.27 10.24
C LYS A 634 17.62 -34.79 8.81
N GLY A 635 16.64 -33.92 8.59
CA GLY A 635 16.34 -33.28 7.30
C GLY A 635 17.50 -32.45 6.73
N TRP A 636 18.40 -31.97 7.59
CA TRP A 636 19.60 -31.22 7.17
C TRP A 636 20.48 -31.96 6.17
N SER A 637 20.55 -33.30 6.27
CA SER A 637 21.31 -34.14 5.34
C SER A 637 20.78 -34.12 3.90
N ARG A 638 19.52 -33.72 3.71
CA ARG A 638 18.86 -33.59 2.40
C ARG A 638 18.82 -32.15 1.91
N ILE A 639 18.50 -31.19 2.78
CA ILE A 639 18.34 -29.77 2.39
C ILE A 639 19.62 -29.21 1.76
N LYS A 640 20.80 -29.49 2.32
CA LYS A 640 22.08 -29.02 1.77
C LYS A 640 22.31 -29.39 0.30
N ARG A 641 21.71 -30.50 -0.15
CA ARG A 641 21.86 -31.05 -1.51
C ARG A 641 20.79 -30.51 -2.48
N LEU A 642 19.92 -29.60 -2.04
CA LEU A 642 18.93 -28.94 -2.88
C LEU A 642 19.60 -27.79 -3.65
N VAL A 643 20.41 -28.15 -4.64
CA VAL A 643 21.21 -27.20 -5.44
C VAL A 643 20.36 -26.16 -6.19
N SER A 644 19.07 -26.42 -6.40
CA SER A 644 18.11 -25.49 -7.03
C SER A 644 17.52 -24.47 -6.06
N LEU A 645 17.82 -24.56 -4.76
CA LEU A 645 17.19 -23.74 -3.73
C LEU A 645 17.71 -22.30 -3.79
N GLU A 646 16.79 -21.35 -4.04
CA GLU A 646 17.08 -19.92 -4.11
C GLU A 646 16.56 -19.16 -2.88
N TRP A 647 15.53 -19.67 -2.21
CA TRP A 647 14.93 -19.06 -1.02
C TRP A 647 14.81 -20.07 0.12
N LEU A 648 15.38 -19.73 1.27
CA LEU A 648 15.24 -20.48 2.51
C LEU A 648 14.80 -19.55 3.64
N THR A 649 13.63 -19.81 4.24
CA THR A 649 13.21 -19.14 5.48
C THR A 649 12.93 -20.12 6.61
N MET A 650 13.34 -19.73 7.81
CA MET A 650 13.05 -20.35 9.10
C MET A 650 12.65 -19.29 10.13
N GLU A 651 11.96 -18.25 9.66
CA GLU A 651 11.50 -17.15 10.51
C GLU A 651 10.77 -17.67 11.76
N GLY A 652 11.16 -17.21 12.95
CA GLY A 652 10.57 -17.60 14.22
C GLY A 652 10.83 -19.04 14.69
N CYS A 653 11.77 -19.77 14.07
CA CYS A 653 12.20 -21.10 14.52
C CYS A 653 13.05 -21.03 15.81
N GLY A 654 12.46 -20.63 16.92
CA GLY A 654 13.16 -20.38 18.20
C GLY A 654 13.88 -21.59 18.82
N SER A 655 13.63 -22.82 18.36
CA SER A 655 14.30 -24.03 18.86
C SER A 655 15.73 -24.25 18.33
N ILE A 656 16.12 -23.57 17.25
CA ILE A 656 17.43 -23.76 16.62
C ILE A 656 18.53 -22.94 17.31
N ARG A 657 19.71 -23.55 17.51
CA ARG A 657 20.91 -22.90 18.07
C ARG A 657 22.05 -22.86 17.07
N ARG A 658 22.16 -23.87 16.21
CA ARG A 658 23.18 -23.96 15.16
C ARG A 658 22.57 -24.45 13.86
N LEU A 659 22.76 -23.67 12.80
CA LEU A 659 22.57 -24.16 11.44
C LEU A 659 23.72 -25.08 11.05
N PRO A 660 23.46 -26.10 10.22
CA PRO A 660 24.55 -26.90 9.66
C PRO A 660 25.19 -26.14 8.49
N ASP A 661 26.42 -26.47 8.10
CA ASP A 661 27.09 -25.79 6.98
C ASP A 661 26.25 -25.76 5.68
N LEU A 662 25.81 -24.59 5.26
CA LEU A 662 24.94 -24.39 4.10
C LEU A 662 25.72 -24.19 2.79
N SER A 663 27.06 -24.29 2.78
CA SER A 663 27.89 -23.88 1.63
C SER A 663 27.71 -24.67 0.33
N GLU A 664 26.87 -25.70 0.30
CA GLU A 664 26.49 -26.42 -0.93
C GLU A 664 25.34 -25.71 -1.69
N LEU A 665 24.64 -24.76 -1.06
CA LEU A 665 23.49 -24.04 -1.60
C LEU A 665 23.90 -22.83 -2.47
N ASN A 666 24.74 -23.07 -3.48
CA ASN A 666 25.37 -22.00 -4.29
C ASN A 666 24.38 -21.07 -5.02
N ASN A 667 23.14 -21.51 -5.23
CA ASN A 667 22.08 -20.69 -5.87
C ASN A 667 21.23 -19.91 -4.85
N LEU A 668 21.49 -20.02 -3.54
CA LEU A 668 20.69 -19.34 -2.52
C LEU A 668 20.83 -17.83 -2.64
N LYS A 669 19.71 -17.16 -2.96
CA LYS A 669 19.57 -15.70 -3.09
C LYS A 669 18.98 -15.10 -1.82
N GLU A 670 18.23 -15.86 -1.03
CA GLU A 670 17.67 -15.39 0.23
C GLU A 670 17.79 -16.40 1.38
N LEU A 671 18.24 -15.89 2.51
CA LEU A 671 18.24 -16.58 3.80
C LEU A 671 17.56 -15.69 4.86
N ASN A 672 16.34 -16.05 5.24
CA ASN A 672 15.60 -15.39 6.33
C ASN A 672 15.57 -16.28 7.58
N LEU A 673 16.12 -15.76 8.67
CA LEU A 673 16.19 -16.39 9.99
C LEU A 673 15.63 -15.47 11.08
N CYS A 674 14.87 -14.43 10.72
CA CYS A 674 14.32 -13.46 11.68
C CYS A 674 13.62 -14.18 12.85
N GLY A 675 13.80 -13.72 14.09
CA GLY A 675 13.19 -14.34 15.27
C GLY A 675 13.75 -15.72 15.65
N CYS A 676 14.85 -16.19 15.06
CA CYS A 676 15.60 -17.36 15.56
C CYS A 676 16.36 -17.00 16.86
N GLN A 677 15.63 -16.73 17.95
CA GLN A 677 16.15 -16.12 19.17
C GLN A 677 17.34 -16.86 19.82
N ASN A 678 17.41 -18.18 19.69
CA ASN A 678 18.45 -19.04 20.27
C ASN A 678 19.65 -19.32 19.32
N LEU A 679 19.62 -18.82 18.08
CA LEU A 679 20.68 -19.03 17.09
C LEU A 679 21.97 -18.32 17.52
N ILE A 680 23.07 -19.06 17.63
CA ILE A 680 24.33 -18.58 18.23
C ILE A 680 25.28 -17.99 17.17
N GLY A 681 25.25 -18.52 15.94
CA GLY A 681 26.15 -18.11 14.85
C GLY A 681 25.84 -18.81 13.52
N LEU A 682 26.52 -18.38 12.46
CA LEU A 682 26.34 -18.89 11.09
C LEU A 682 27.65 -19.45 10.51
N THR A 683 27.65 -20.72 10.11
CA THR A 683 28.80 -21.38 9.47
C THR A 683 28.63 -21.50 7.96
N GLY A 684 29.69 -21.27 7.20
CA GLY A 684 29.74 -21.52 5.75
C GLY A 684 29.08 -20.45 4.86
N ILE A 685 28.35 -19.49 5.44
CA ILE A 685 27.59 -18.48 4.68
C ILE A 685 28.48 -17.65 3.72
N HIS A 686 29.76 -17.44 4.04
CA HIS A 686 30.72 -16.71 3.20
C HIS A 686 30.97 -17.32 1.81
N ARG A 687 30.47 -18.55 1.55
CA ARG A 687 30.52 -19.23 0.24
C ARG A 687 29.24 -19.06 -0.58
N LEU A 688 28.19 -18.45 -0.01
CA LEU A 688 26.92 -18.23 -0.71
C LEU A 688 27.01 -16.97 -1.58
N GLU A 689 27.85 -17.01 -2.61
CA GLU A 689 28.16 -15.86 -3.46
C GLU A 689 26.91 -15.30 -4.18
N SER A 690 25.87 -16.11 -4.39
CA SER A 690 24.58 -15.69 -4.96
C SER A 690 23.66 -14.96 -3.99
N LEU A 691 23.99 -14.90 -2.69
CA LEU A 691 23.11 -14.39 -1.64
C LEU A 691 22.87 -12.88 -1.81
N ARG A 692 21.60 -12.51 -1.97
CA ARG A 692 21.12 -11.12 -2.10
C ARG A 692 20.52 -10.59 -0.81
N ARG A 693 19.81 -11.43 -0.05
CA ARG A 693 19.16 -11.01 1.21
C ARG A 693 19.53 -11.93 2.36
N LEU A 694 20.03 -11.32 3.43
CA LEU A 694 20.34 -11.98 4.70
C LEU A 694 19.58 -11.28 5.81
N LEU A 695 18.54 -11.93 6.32
CA LEU A 695 17.63 -11.36 7.31
C LEU A 695 17.75 -12.12 8.64
N LEU A 696 18.20 -11.43 9.68
CA LEU A 696 18.54 -11.95 11.01
C LEU A 696 17.87 -11.12 12.13
N SER A 697 16.82 -10.37 11.80
CA SER A 697 16.14 -9.46 12.74
C SER A 697 15.65 -10.23 13.97
N GLU A 698 15.88 -9.71 15.19
CA GLU A 698 15.52 -10.35 16.47
C GLU A 698 16.19 -11.73 16.75
N CYS A 699 17.31 -12.05 16.10
CA CYS A 699 18.19 -13.17 16.48
C CYS A 699 19.01 -12.83 17.75
N TRP A 700 18.38 -12.86 18.92
CA TRP A 700 18.97 -12.32 20.16
C TRP A 700 20.33 -12.91 20.53
N SER A 701 20.49 -14.24 20.42
CA SER A 701 21.68 -14.97 20.88
C SER A 701 22.85 -14.99 19.90
N ILE A 702 22.73 -14.36 18.72
CA ILE A 702 23.78 -14.43 17.70
C ILE A 702 24.96 -13.56 18.13
N ALA A 703 26.10 -14.20 18.44
CA ALA A 703 27.26 -13.52 19.02
C ALA A 703 28.27 -13.07 17.94
N GLU A 704 28.38 -13.84 16.86
CA GLU A 704 29.33 -13.58 15.78
C GLU A 704 28.71 -13.87 14.40
N LEU A 705 29.19 -13.12 13.41
CA LEU A 705 29.01 -13.40 11.99
C LEU A 705 30.39 -13.60 11.35
N PRO A 706 30.54 -14.56 10.42
CA PRO A 706 31.76 -14.69 9.65
C PRO A 706 31.97 -13.45 8.77
N ASN A 707 33.19 -13.28 8.25
CA ASN A 707 33.49 -12.16 7.34
C ASN A 707 32.55 -12.22 6.12
N LEU A 708 31.81 -11.14 5.90
CA LEU A 708 30.79 -11.06 4.84
C LEU A 708 31.36 -10.56 3.50
N SER A 709 32.64 -10.17 3.42
CA SER A 709 33.21 -9.51 2.23
C SER A 709 33.08 -10.31 0.93
N CYS A 710 33.04 -11.65 1.00
CA CYS A 710 32.84 -12.50 -0.17
C CYS A 710 31.42 -12.43 -0.78
N LEU A 711 30.43 -11.85 -0.08
CA LEU A 711 29.02 -11.81 -0.50
C LEU A 711 28.74 -10.68 -1.50
N ASN A 712 29.48 -10.66 -2.62
CA ASN A 712 29.46 -9.59 -3.63
C ASN A 712 28.06 -9.28 -4.23
N ASN A 713 27.10 -10.19 -4.07
CA ASN A 713 25.71 -9.99 -4.52
C ASN A 713 24.74 -9.54 -3.41
N LEU A 714 25.19 -9.32 -2.18
CA LEU A 714 24.32 -8.95 -1.07
C LEU A 714 23.74 -7.54 -1.29
N GLU A 715 22.41 -7.45 -1.33
CA GLU A 715 21.60 -6.25 -1.57
C GLU A 715 20.90 -5.77 -0.29
N GLU A 716 20.52 -6.67 0.63
CA GLU A 716 19.89 -6.34 1.91
C GLU A 716 20.48 -7.17 3.06
N LEU A 717 20.91 -6.49 4.13
CA LEU A 717 21.32 -7.07 5.41
C LEU A 717 20.45 -6.49 6.53
N ASP A 718 19.77 -7.36 7.27
CA ASP A 718 18.96 -6.99 8.43
C ASP A 718 19.47 -7.72 9.69
N ILE A 719 19.95 -6.95 10.66
CA ILE A 719 20.52 -7.38 11.94
C ILE A 719 20.00 -6.50 13.09
N VAL A 720 18.77 -6.00 12.96
CA VAL A 720 18.07 -5.33 14.07
C VAL A 720 17.80 -6.35 15.18
N GLY A 721 17.86 -5.93 16.44
CA GLY A 721 17.54 -6.83 17.57
C GLY A 721 18.56 -7.92 17.89
N CYS A 722 19.62 -8.14 17.09
CA CYS A 722 20.75 -9.01 17.44
C CYS A 722 21.46 -8.44 18.68
N ARG A 723 21.32 -9.07 19.86
CA ARG A 723 21.73 -8.46 21.14
C ARG A 723 23.18 -8.74 21.50
N GLU A 724 23.62 -9.97 21.25
CA GLU A 724 25.00 -10.40 21.52
C GLU A 724 25.97 -10.07 20.36
N LEU A 725 25.46 -9.62 19.20
CA LEU A 725 26.28 -9.31 18.02
C LEU A 725 26.98 -7.95 18.19
N VAL A 726 28.23 -7.98 18.64
CA VAL A 726 29.01 -6.76 18.90
C VAL A 726 29.63 -6.17 17.63
N GLU A 727 29.99 -6.98 16.64
CA GLU A 727 30.75 -6.54 15.46
C GLU A 727 30.40 -7.34 14.18
N VAL A 728 30.45 -6.68 13.02
CA VAL A 728 30.35 -7.30 11.69
C VAL A 728 31.50 -6.85 10.80
N ASN A 729 32.19 -7.81 10.15
CA ASN A 729 33.35 -7.58 9.29
C ASN A 729 33.00 -7.72 7.80
N GLY A 730 33.74 -7.01 6.93
CA GLY A 730 33.63 -7.11 5.46
C GLY A 730 32.57 -6.23 4.79
N LEU A 731 31.82 -5.43 5.56
CA LEU A 731 30.72 -4.62 5.02
C LEU A 731 31.15 -3.54 4.01
N ASP A 732 32.40 -3.06 4.05
CA ASP A 732 32.88 -2.04 3.11
C ASP A 732 33.30 -2.57 1.74
N GLU A 733 33.50 -3.88 1.61
CA GLU A 733 33.73 -4.57 0.33
C GLU A 733 32.40 -4.86 -0.42
N LEU A 734 31.24 -4.76 0.27
CA LEU A 734 29.93 -5.08 -0.30
C LEU A 734 29.37 -3.98 -1.22
N GLU A 735 29.74 -4.04 -2.49
CA GLU A 735 29.38 -3.00 -3.46
C GLU A 735 27.88 -2.89 -3.76
N LYS A 736 27.17 -4.02 -3.79
CA LYS A 736 25.74 -4.08 -4.14
C LYS A 736 24.80 -3.86 -2.95
N LEU A 737 25.33 -3.73 -1.73
CA LEU A 737 24.52 -3.62 -0.51
C LEU A 737 23.68 -2.33 -0.57
N GLY A 738 22.41 -2.46 -0.92
CA GLY A 738 21.48 -1.36 -1.09
C GLY A 738 20.79 -0.96 0.21
N LYS A 739 20.63 -1.88 1.16
CA LYS A 739 19.92 -1.69 2.42
C LYS A 739 20.68 -2.33 3.59
N LEU A 740 20.86 -1.58 4.66
CA LEU A 740 21.43 -2.06 5.92
C LEU A 740 20.55 -1.60 7.08
N LYS A 741 20.07 -2.54 7.90
CA LYS A 741 19.30 -2.28 9.12
C LYS A 741 20.02 -2.88 10.32
N MET A 742 20.25 -2.10 11.37
CA MET A 742 21.05 -2.55 12.53
C MET A 742 20.63 -1.93 13.87
N GLY A 743 20.88 -2.67 14.96
CA GLY A 743 20.54 -2.30 16.33
C GLY A 743 21.53 -1.34 17.02
N ARG A 744 21.09 -0.75 18.13
CA ARG A 744 21.70 0.39 18.86
C ARG A 744 23.12 0.18 19.44
N ARG A 745 23.66 -1.04 19.45
CA ARG A 745 24.90 -1.40 20.19
C ARG A 745 26.04 -1.92 19.31
N MET A 746 25.85 -1.95 18.00
CA MET A 746 26.75 -2.66 17.10
C MET A 746 27.94 -1.78 16.67
N ARG A 747 29.14 -2.33 16.73
CA ARG A 747 30.38 -1.71 16.25
C ARG A 747 30.60 -2.06 14.78
N VAL A 748 30.96 -1.06 13.98
CA VAL A 748 31.25 -1.26 12.56
C VAL A 748 32.55 -0.56 12.19
N LYS A 749 33.63 -1.34 11.98
CA LYS A 749 35.00 -0.85 11.73
C LYS A 749 35.08 0.24 10.66
N CYS A 750 34.29 0.11 9.60
CA CYS A 750 34.36 0.98 8.43
C CYS A 750 33.20 1.98 8.34
N PHE A 751 32.54 2.31 9.47
CA PHE A 751 31.30 3.10 9.47
C PHE A 751 31.36 4.38 8.63
N ALA A 752 32.44 5.16 8.68
CA ALA A 752 32.55 6.40 7.88
C ALA A 752 32.40 6.16 6.36
N LYS A 753 32.98 5.06 5.84
CA LYS A 753 32.80 4.65 4.43
C LYS A 753 31.34 4.25 4.14
N LEU A 754 30.74 3.49 5.05
CA LEU A 754 29.36 2.99 4.90
C LEU A 754 28.33 4.14 5.00
N ALA A 755 28.54 5.10 5.90
CA ALA A 755 27.72 6.30 6.02
C ALA A 755 27.77 7.14 4.74
N ALA A 756 28.96 7.37 4.21
CA ALA A 756 29.15 8.06 2.92
C ALA A 756 28.48 7.30 1.75
N ARG A 757 28.55 5.96 1.74
CA ARG A 757 27.96 5.10 0.68
C ARG A 757 26.43 4.97 0.79
N TYR A 758 25.86 5.00 2.00
CA TYR A 758 24.48 4.56 2.25
C TYR A 758 23.57 5.57 2.98
N GLY A 759 23.98 6.82 3.23
CA GLY A 759 23.32 7.75 4.16
C GLY A 759 21.78 7.91 4.09
N LYS A 760 21.12 7.69 2.94
CA LYS A 760 19.65 7.68 2.80
C LYS A 760 18.97 6.30 2.88
N ARG A 761 19.74 5.21 2.82
CA ARG A 761 19.27 3.81 2.81
C ARG A 761 19.72 3.00 4.05
N LEU A 762 20.57 3.60 4.89
CA LEU A 762 21.03 3.05 6.15
C LEU A 762 19.99 3.35 7.25
N SER A 763 19.34 2.32 7.79
CA SER A 763 18.40 2.47 8.91
C SER A 763 19.11 2.09 10.22
N CYS A 764 19.41 3.09 11.03
CA CYS A 764 20.15 2.94 12.28
C CYS A 764 19.53 3.80 13.38
N THR A 765 19.24 3.19 14.53
CA THR A 765 18.48 3.83 15.64
C THR A 765 19.37 4.50 16.70
N SER A 766 20.68 4.28 16.65
CA SER A 766 21.76 5.03 17.32
C SER A 766 23.09 4.38 16.95
N LEU A 767 24.18 5.13 17.03
CA LEU A 767 25.47 4.78 16.44
C LEU A 767 26.61 4.80 17.48
N TRP A 768 27.50 3.82 17.43
CA TRP A 768 28.72 3.77 18.24
C TRP A 768 29.97 3.95 17.36
N VAL A 769 30.71 5.05 17.53
CA VAL A 769 31.97 5.33 16.82
C VAL A 769 33.05 5.75 17.82
N ASN A 770 34.23 5.13 17.72
CA ASN A 770 35.43 5.47 18.50
C ASN A 770 35.19 5.64 20.01
N GLY A 771 34.36 4.77 20.59
CA GLY A 771 34.05 4.77 22.03
C GLY A 771 33.06 5.86 22.48
N LYS A 772 32.35 6.51 21.56
CA LYS A 772 31.28 7.46 21.86
C LYS A 772 29.94 7.01 21.29
N ASP A 773 28.89 7.28 22.05
CA ASP A 773 27.49 7.00 21.72
C ASP A 773 26.86 8.20 21.00
N TYR A 774 26.15 7.95 19.90
CA TYR A 774 25.46 8.95 19.09
C TYR A 774 23.97 8.57 18.98
N GLU A 775 23.15 9.11 19.88
CA GLU A 775 21.69 8.95 19.81
C GLU A 775 21.10 9.64 18.57
N THR A 776 20.64 8.87 17.58
CA THR A 776 19.84 9.39 16.45
C THR A 776 18.36 9.54 16.83
N ARG A 777 18.07 10.31 17.90
CA ARG A 777 16.73 10.86 18.14
C ARG A 777 16.42 11.92 17.08
N GLY A 778 15.93 11.48 15.92
CA GLY A 778 15.46 12.35 14.82
C GLY A 778 16.55 13.12 14.06
N LYS A 779 17.84 12.91 14.37
CA LYS A 779 18.95 13.50 13.62
C LYS A 779 19.46 12.52 12.56
N LYS A 780 19.53 12.98 11.30
CA LYS A 780 20.39 12.36 10.28
C LYS A 780 21.83 12.45 10.75
N ALA A 781 22.65 11.46 10.43
CA ALA A 781 24.09 11.61 10.47
C ALA A 781 24.50 12.49 9.26
N GLU A 782 25.04 13.67 9.58
CA GLU A 782 25.97 14.41 8.72
C GLU A 782 27.40 14.07 9.18
#